data_AF-A0A975BBJ0-F1
#
_entry.id   AF-A0A975BBJ0-F1
#
_cell.length_a   1.000
_cell.length_b   1.000
_cell.length_c   1.000
_cell.angle_alpha   90.00
_cell.angle_beta   90.00
_cell.angle_gamma   90.00
#
_symmetry.space_group_name_H-M   'P 1'
#
loop_
_entity.id
_entity.type
_entity.pdbx_description
1 polymer ?
#
loop_
_entity_poly.entity_id
_entity_poly.type
_entity_poly.pdbx_seq_one_letter_code
_entity_poly.pdbx_strand_id
1 'polypeptide(L)'
;MSALKQYKMLDNEAQSLYLELEGIDSKYSSGQNKDINSKTEDTIESDAHKLILIETAHLISTYLQDTRFLEGVKNKKDSFEEFINAIEKLVTIPGHDKNFLINYRGYPTGTKTPAQTDYIIKFGNLTVDSTSAAAIFSRTGVSMVHLQGRLYKAFKVFSDNGISTLCLKIPENQSDITREKNEYLRTSLNIISHYNNSLKSGTPIIFERNGTKVFLPLALDEQGAADINLTLVAGLNNLKPQSVKSLVHQVSTWLQKPENDNYVSVYDAVSSIKSLGNKLIMPEIEINNIKWLSLDKNHKIVSKKQARISRIAAQQFKDSPQKAALAIQTVYGDDYNKINSSSLGDRIKSASELLNNANTDSDNQDIEKEILSNIHGRFHEINDEVFDDLIIKEEVLAIRSDQKETIVGKIHSKMHKIINFHKNRADVNKKIKNITDKNIHFNAQDYKSIAKTFDISVKNAEYLINLLKACFDDQGYFLRKVFEKHIPVFIKFEEKIFKFMWYYLKQTPRQNDRIAFLNSLQLLIVKMKNPQTAIDLLLTDIMNDPGRVDLSDRNALMLGNLLLRTYNKEINVDIEVTPEEVLLVKNGLNKDAAKAMADKIDLEQDRFLEKTRAIHTRLMEAVALQDSENIMDARFLLYLERELFIFLSLTGGKTARSVLQSAVKRYGNPESEIYFLQNNNGHIGALIQHLTIAVRGLERLGNHQDPAIFDTLKQNEKRFLSMCSEPGCTNKLQRLIHWSDKAVKNIN
;
A
#
# COMPACT_ATOMS: atom_id res chain seq x y z
N MET A 1 -11.22 36.19 -52.22
CA MET A 1 -12.50 35.46 -52.36
C MET A 1 -12.66 34.56 -51.13
N SER A 2 -13.19 35.15 -50.06
CA SER A 2 -14.48 34.81 -49.40
C SER A 2 -14.39 33.53 -48.56
N ALA A 3 -14.64 33.50 -47.25
CA ALA A 3 -15.42 34.40 -46.40
C ALA A 3 -14.91 34.36 -44.95
N LEU A 4 -14.82 35.53 -44.32
CA LEU A 4 -14.58 35.72 -42.90
C LEU A 4 -15.46 36.88 -42.44
N LYS A 5 -16.12 36.69 -41.29
CA LYS A 5 -16.80 37.67 -40.43
C LYS A 5 -18.13 38.28 -40.91
N GLN A 6 -19.22 37.72 -40.38
CA GLN A 6 -20.33 38.52 -39.89
C GLN A 6 -20.59 38.16 -38.42
N TYR A 7 -20.20 39.07 -37.53
CA TYR A 7 -20.72 39.14 -36.17
C TYR A 7 -22.17 39.65 -36.27
N LYS A 8 -23.14 38.91 -35.75
CA LYS A 8 -24.47 39.43 -35.41
C LYS A 8 -24.56 39.56 -33.90
N MET A 9 -24.95 40.76 -33.49
CA MET A 9 -25.25 41.21 -32.14
C MET A 9 -26.17 40.23 -31.40
N LEU A 10 -25.85 39.97 -30.14
CA LEU A 10 -26.77 39.37 -29.18
C LEU A 10 -27.89 40.36 -28.85
N ASP A 11 -29.07 39.79 -28.62
CA ASP A 11 -30.34 40.45 -28.38
C ASP A 11 -30.35 41.25 -27.05
N ASN A 12 -31.08 42.37 -27.00
CA ASN A 12 -31.19 43.20 -25.78
C ASN A 12 -31.90 42.44 -24.63
N GLU A 13 -32.64 41.38 -24.95
CA GLU A 13 -33.23 40.45 -23.98
C GLU A 13 -32.18 39.50 -23.39
N ALA A 14 -31.14 39.12 -24.16
CA ALA A 14 -30.02 38.34 -23.64
C ALA A 14 -29.09 39.17 -22.74
N GLN A 15 -28.97 40.48 -23.00
CA GLN A 15 -28.20 41.40 -22.14
C GLN A 15 -28.96 41.77 -20.85
N SER A 16 -30.30 41.81 -20.91
CA SER A 16 -31.14 41.98 -19.71
C SER A 16 -31.16 40.74 -18.83
N LEU A 17 -31.17 39.53 -19.44
CA LEU A 17 -31.02 38.26 -18.71
C LEU A 17 -29.63 38.16 -18.04
N TYR A 18 -28.58 38.65 -18.70
CA TYR A 18 -27.22 38.67 -18.16
C TYR A 18 -27.09 39.62 -16.95
N LEU A 19 -27.80 40.76 -16.96
CA LEU A 19 -27.84 41.70 -15.83
C LEU A 19 -28.75 41.22 -14.67
N GLU A 20 -29.82 40.46 -14.94
CA GLU A 20 -30.61 39.80 -13.90
C GLU A 20 -29.88 38.60 -13.27
N LEU A 21 -28.99 37.94 -14.01
CA LEU A 21 -28.21 36.80 -13.53
C LEU A 21 -26.92 37.20 -12.77
N GLU A 22 -26.38 38.40 -12.99
CA GLU A 22 -25.27 38.97 -12.18
C GLU A 22 -25.75 39.75 -10.95
N GLY A 23 -27.03 39.62 -10.58
CA GLY A 23 -27.67 40.26 -9.42
C GLY A 23 -27.77 39.43 -8.13
N ILE A 24 -27.14 38.24 -8.05
CA ILE A 24 -27.16 37.39 -6.85
C ILE A 24 -25.72 37.06 -6.34
N ASP A 25 -24.69 37.70 -6.88
CA ASP A 25 -23.28 37.43 -6.51
C ASP A 25 -22.73 38.24 -5.32
N SER A 26 -23.60 38.75 -4.44
CA SER A 26 -23.17 39.40 -3.18
C SER A 26 -23.84 38.87 -1.91
N LYS A 27 -24.61 37.77 -2.00
CA LYS A 27 -25.17 37.06 -0.83
C LYS A 27 -24.88 35.55 -0.80
N TYR A 28 -24.03 35.03 -1.69
CA TYR A 28 -23.58 33.63 -1.69
C TYR A 28 -22.21 33.38 -1.04
N SER A 29 -21.60 34.39 -0.41
CA SER A 29 -20.35 34.24 0.38
C SER A 29 -20.58 33.92 1.87
N SER A 30 -21.80 33.55 2.27
CA SER A 30 -22.10 33.14 3.66
C SER A 30 -22.92 31.84 3.78
N GLY A 31 -23.04 31.05 2.71
CA GLY A 31 -23.79 29.77 2.71
C GLY A 31 -23.00 28.52 2.32
N GLN A 32 -21.76 28.63 1.83
CA GLN A 32 -20.96 27.49 1.33
C GLN A 32 -20.23 26.71 2.45
N ASN A 33 -20.94 26.29 3.49
CA ASN A 33 -20.31 25.56 4.60
C ASN A 33 -21.11 24.37 5.13
N LYS A 34 -21.94 23.70 4.31
CA LYS A 34 -22.67 22.50 4.78
C LYS A 34 -22.72 21.25 3.89
N ASP A 35 -22.44 21.30 2.60
CA ASP A 35 -22.69 20.12 1.73
C ASP A 35 -21.43 19.50 1.10
N ILE A 36 -20.44 19.14 1.94
CA ILE A 36 -19.28 18.28 1.60
C ILE A 36 -19.47 16.85 2.19
N ASN A 37 -20.70 16.45 2.49
CA ASN A 37 -21.02 15.19 3.18
C ASN A 37 -21.44 14.03 2.25
N SER A 38 -20.62 13.75 1.23
CA SER A 38 -20.72 12.49 0.45
C SER A 38 -19.38 11.74 0.35
N LYS A 39 -18.39 12.13 1.15
CA LYS A 39 -17.19 11.32 1.38
C LYS A 39 -17.57 10.19 2.34
N THR A 40 -17.15 8.96 2.07
CA THR A 40 -17.32 7.86 3.04
C THR A 40 -16.72 8.29 4.38
N GLU A 41 -17.49 8.14 5.48
CA GLU A 41 -17.04 8.44 6.84
C GLU A 41 -15.63 7.87 7.08
N ASP A 42 -15.39 6.62 6.65
CA ASP A 42 -14.10 5.92 6.76
C ASP A 42 -12.93 6.61 6.02
N THR A 43 -13.20 7.35 4.94
CA THR A 43 -12.18 8.06 4.14
C THR A 43 -11.92 9.45 4.69
N ILE A 44 -12.96 10.15 5.17
CA ILE A 44 -12.78 11.40 5.90
C ILE A 44 -11.99 11.14 7.18
N GLU A 45 -12.37 10.10 7.91
CA GLU A 45 -11.73 9.72 9.17
C GLU A 45 -10.28 9.28 8.94
N SER A 46 -10.01 8.44 7.92
CA SER A 46 -8.64 8.07 7.56
C SER A 46 -7.80 9.28 7.11
N ASP A 47 -8.34 10.18 6.29
CA ASP A 47 -7.62 11.38 5.87
C ASP A 47 -7.39 12.34 7.04
N ALA A 48 -8.36 12.50 7.95
CA ALA A 48 -8.22 13.28 9.18
C ALA A 48 -7.11 12.73 10.08
N HIS A 49 -7.04 11.41 10.26
CA HIS A 49 -5.94 10.77 11.00
C HIS A 49 -4.58 11.01 10.32
N LYS A 50 -4.51 10.90 8.99
CA LYS A 50 -3.27 11.18 8.24
C LYS A 50 -2.83 12.65 8.35
N LEU A 51 -3.75 13.60 8.48
CA LEU A 51 -3.41 15.00 8.74
C LEU A 51 -2.75 15.20 10.11
N ILE A 52 -3.19 14.46 11.13
CA ILE A 52 -2.52 14.45 12.45
C ILE A 52 -1.07 13.96 12.31
N LEU A 53 -0.83 12.90 11.52
CA LEU A 53 0.53 12.40 11.27
C LEU A 53 1.44 13.49 10.64
N ILE A 54 0.90 14.24 9.67
CA ILE A 54 1.62 15.35 9.02
C ILE A 54 1.92 16.48 10.01
N GLU A 55 0.93 16.84 10.84
CA GLU A 55 1.06 17.86 11.89
C GLU A 55 2.16 17.47 12.90
N THR A 56 2.14 16.24 13.41
CA THR A 56 3.15 15.74 14.34
C THR A 56 4.55 15.78 13.74
N ALA A 57 4.73 15.29 12.50
CA ALA A 57 6.04 15.35 11.82
C ALA A 57 6.54 16.79 11.65
N HIS A 58 5.63 17.72 11.32
CA HIS A 58 5.97 19.13 11.21
C HIS A 58 6.40 19.75 12.54
N LEU A 59 5.70 19.46 13.63
CA LEU A 59 6.02 19.96 14.97
C LEU A 59 7.41 19.46 15.42
N ILE A 60 7.70 18.17 15.23
CA ILE A 60 9.04 17.61 15.49
C ILE A 60 10.09 18.35 14.65
N SER A 61 9.85 18.56 13.35
CA SER A 61 10.80 19.25 12.49
C SER A 61 11.07 20.71 12.92
N THR A 62 10.07 21.37 13.48
CA THR A 62 10.19 22.75 13.98
C THR A 62 11.11 22.79 15.21
N TYR A 63 11.00 21.81 16.10
CA TYR A 63 11.92 21.63 17.23
C TYR A 63 13.38 21.45 16.81
N LEU A 64 13.61 20.76 15.69
CA LEU A 64 14.96 20.49 15.19
C LEU A 64 15.60 21.69 14.49
N GLN A 65 14.81 22.61 13.92
CA GLN A 65 15.33 23.78 13.20
C GLN A 65 15.59 25.00 14.09
N ASP A 66 14.86 25.12 15.19
CA ASP A 66 14.76 26.40 15.87
C ASP A 66 16.06 26.74 16.63
N THR A 67 16.77 27.73 16.09
CA THR A 67 18.04 28.27 16.62
C THR A 67 17.90 28.89 18.00
N ARG A 68 16.68 29.17 18.46
CA ARG A 68 16.43 29.70 19.81
C ARG A 68 16.55 28.61 20.88
N PHE A 69 16.34 27.34 20.52
CA PHE A 69 16.69 26.23 21.42
C PHE A 69 18.21 26.10 21.55
N LEU A 70 18.98 26.44 20.52
CA LEU A 70 20.45 26.51 20.58
C LEU A 70 20.96 27.56 21.58
N GLU A 71 20.16 28.58 21.89
CA GLU A 71 20.52 29.71 22.76
C GLU A 71 19.81 29.69 24.13
N GLY A 72 18.94 28.70 24.40
CA GLY A 72 18.26 28.55 25.69
C GLY A 72 17.26 29.67 26.04
N VAL A 73 16.73 30.39 25.05
CA VAL A 73 15.82 31.54 25.28
C VAL A 73 14.38 31.06 25.50
N LYS A 74 13.82 31.29 26.71
CA LYS A 74 12.40 31.06 27.02
C LYS A 74 11.52 32.13 26.36
N ASN A 75 10.46 31.77 25.62
CA ASN A 75 9.24 32.61 25.60
C ASN A 75 7.92 31.99 25.06
N LYS A 76 6.88 32.10 25.92
CA LYS A 76 5.47 32.54 25.76
C LYS A 76 4.48 31.98 24.72
N LYS A 77 4.83 31.16 23.75
CA LYS A 77 3.85 30.31 23.04
C LYS A 77 4.39 28.88 23.01
N ASP A 78 3.72 28.00 23.72
CA ASP A 78 4.27 26.70 24.12
C ASP A 78 4.16 25.72 22.95
N SER A 79 5.08 25.81 21.96
CA SER A 79 5.19 24.85 20.86
C SER A 79 5.30 23.40 21.35
N PHE A 80 5.67 23.20 22.61
CA PHE A 80 5.70 21.89 23.24
C PHE A 80 4.30 21.41 23.56
N GLU A 81 3.43 22.29 24.07
CA GLU A 81 2.03 21.97 24.31
C GLU A 81 1.30 21.67 22.99
N GLU A 82 1.62 22.37 21.90
CA GLU A 82 1.12 22.00 20.57
C GLU A 82 1.56 20.58 20.16
N PHE A 83 2.80 20.20 20.48
CA PHE A 83 3.31 18.86 20.24
C PHE A 83 2.66 17.80 21.14
N ILE A 84 2.46 18.09 22.43
CA ILE A 84 1.72 17.20 23.35
C ILE A 84 0.27 17.04 22.90
N ASN A 85 -0.40 18.12 22.50
CA ASN A 85 -1.75 18.06 21.92
C ASN A 85 -1.80 17.18 20.67
N ALA A 86 -0.77 17.21 19.82
CA ALA A 86 -0.68 16.32 18.67
C ALA A 86 -0.50 14.85 19.10
N ILE A 87 0.27 14.56 20.16
CA ILE A 87 0.40 13.22 20.74
C ILE A 87 -0.95 12.75 21.32
N GLU A 88 -1.67 13.60 22.03
CA GLU A 88 -3.01 13.28 22.56
C GLU A 88 -3.97 12.88 21.44
N LYS A 89 -3.96 13.60 20.31
CA LYS A 89 -4.73 13.22 19.12
C LYS A 89 -4.28 11.88 18.54
N LEU A 90 -2.99 11.56 18.52
CA LEU A 90 -2.49 10.27 18.03
C LEU A 90 -2.96 9.09 18.88
N VAL A 91 -3.05 9.26 20.21
CA VAL A 91 -3.57 8.24 21.14
C VAL A 91 -5.03 7.89 20.85
N THR A 92 -5.82 8.85 20.33
CA THR A 92 -7.24 8.59 19.99
C THR A 92 -7.44 7.77 18.72
N ILE A 93 -6.39 7.51 17.93
CA ILE A 93 -6.50 6.75 16.68
C ILE A 93 -6.67 5.26 17.00
N PRO A 94 -7.77 4.60 16.57
CA PRO A 94 -8.02 3.21 16.92
C PRO A 94 -7.00 2.25 16.28
N GLY A 95 -6.56 1.25 17.04
CA GLY A 95 -5.73 0.15 16.54
C GLY A 95 -4.25 0.50 16.29
N HIS A 96 -3.75 1.59 16.85
CA HIS A 96 -2.35 1.97 16.68
C HIS A 96 -1.37 0.98 17.34
N ASP A 97 -0.18 0.84 16.76
CA ASP A 97 0.88 -0.06 17.23
C ASP A 97 1.85 0.60 18.23
N LYS A 98 1.54 1.83 18.66
CA LYS A 98 2.32 2.70 19.57
C LYS A 98 3.59 3.28 18.95
N ASN A 99 3.92 2.97 17.69
CA ASN A 99 5.15 3.45 17.07
C ASN A 99 4.83 4.44 15.94
N PHE A 100 5.04 5.73 16.20
CA PHE A 100 5.03 6.73 15.15
C PHE A 100 6.40 6.75 14.48
N LEU A 101 6.48 6.21 13.26
CA LEU A 101 7.72 6.02 12.52
C LEU A 101 7.82 7.01 11.36
N ILE A 102 8.99 7.64 11.20
CA ILE A 102 9.37 8.37 9.99
C ILE A 102 10.64 7.72 9.44
N ASN A 103 10.55 7.16 8.24
CA ASN A 103 11.64 6.44 7.59
C ASN A 103 12.01 7.09 6.26
N TYR A 104 13.29 7.35 6.07
CA TYR A 104 13.88 7.69 4.78
C TYR A 104 13.79 6.50 3.85
N ARG A 105 13.24 6.67 2.65
CA ARG A 105 13.16 5.64 1.59
C ARG A 105 14.26 5.82 0.55
N GLY A 106 14.47 7.07 0.13
CA GLY A 106 15.46 7.47 -0.88
C GLY A 106 15.23 6.94 -2.30
N TYR A 107 14.07 6.35 -2.58
CA TYR A 107 13.68 5.86 -3.90
C TYR A 107 12.31 6.45 -4.25
N PRO A 108 12.25 7.73 -4.66
CA PRO A 108 10.99 8.46 -4.79
C PRO A 108 10.09 7.79 -5.83
N THR A 109 8.85 7.53 -5.41
CA THR A 109 7.79 7.01 -6.28
C THR A 109 7.07 8.19 -6.97
N GLY A 110 7.43 8.50 -8.21
CA GLY A 110 6.83 9.58 -9.02
C GLY A 110 7.78 10.75 -9.35
N THR A 111 7.29 11.74 -10.10
CA THR A 111 8.15 12.68 -10.87
C THR A 111 8.52 14.00 -10.20
N LYS A 112 8.30 14.21 -8.89
CA LYS A 112 8.53 15.54 -8.26
C LYS A 112 9.21 15.57 -6.88
N THR A 113 9.47 14.43 -6.23
CA THR A 113 10.14 14.41 -4.92
C THR A 113 11.62 14.10 -5.09
N PRO A 114 12.54 14.98 -4.63
CA PRO A 114 13.97 14.65 -4.60
C PRO A 114 14.24 13.42 -3.74
N ALA A 115 15.14 12.54 -4.18
CA ALA A 115 15.51 11.34 -3.43
C ALA A 115 16.01 11.63 -2.01
N GLN A 116 16.63 12.79 -1.78
CA GLN A 116 17.10 13.22 -0.46
C GLN A 116 15.97 13.47 0.54
N THR A 117 14.78 13.85 0.05
CA THR A 117 13.62 14.18 0.89
C THR A 117 12.50 13.13 0.76
N ASP A 118 12.83 11.95 0.27
CA ASP A 118 11.86 10.87 0.12
C ASP A 118 11.70 10.09 1.44
N TYR A 119 10.65 10.45 2.19
CA TYR A 119 10.31 9.85 3.48
C TYR A 119 8.88 9.30 3.47
N ILE A 120 8.65 8.32 4.34
CA ILE A 120 7.34 7.77 4.66
C ILE A 120 7.11 7.83 6.17
N ILE A 121 5.92 8.27 6.57
CA ILE A 121 5.41 8.22 7.94
C ILE A 121 4.53 6.98 8.07
N LYS A 122 4.74 6.16 9.11
CA LYS A 122 3.92 4.97 9.43
C LYS A 122 3.43 5.08 10.88
N PHE A 123 2.14 4.80 11.12
CA PHE A 123 1.56 4.69 12.47
C PHE A 123 0.42 3.68 12.45
N GLY A 124 0.64 2.51 13.07
CA GLY A 124 -0.21 1.33 12.84
C GLY A 124 -0.42 1.05 11.35
N ASN A 125 -1.67 1.05 10.94
CA ASN A 125 -2.11 0.82 9.56
C ASN A 125 -2.03 2.06 8.65
N LEU A 126 -1.79 3.24 9.22
CA LEU A 126 -1.74 4.48 8.46
C LEU A 126 -0.33 4.72 7.89
N THR A 127 -0.28 5.09 6.61
CA THR A 127 0.95 5.50 5.94
C THR A 127 0.76 6.83 5.21
N VAL A 128 1.74 7.73 5.32
CA VAL A 128 1.76 9.03 4.64
C VAL A 128 3.13 9.30 4.04
N ASP A 129 3.16 9.63 2.76
CA ASP A 129 4.31 10.12 2.01
C ASP A 129 3.89 11.35 1.17
N SER A 130 4.81 11.92 0.39
CA SER A 130 4.52 13.11 -0.41
C SER A 130 3.39 12.90 -1.43
N THR A 131 3.29 11.70 -2.00
CA THR A 131 2.30 11.36 -3.03
C THR A 131 0.91 11.22 -2.43
N SER A 132 0.79 10.43 -1.36
CA SER A 132 -0.47 10.26 -0.61
C SER A 132 -0.92 11.57 0.03
N ALA A 133 0.00 12.40 0.55
CA ALA A 133 -0.33 13.73 1.05
C ALA A 133 -0.92 14.62 -0.05
N ALA A 134 -0.30 14.68 -1.24
CA ALA A 134 -0.84 15.42 -2.37
C ALA A 134 -2.27 14.96 -2.74
N ALA A 135 -2.53 13.65 -2.71
CA ALA A 135 -3.85 13.09 -2.96
C ALA A 135 -4.87 13.45 -1.86
N ILE A 136 -4.46 13.52 -0.59
CA ILE A 136 -5.33 14.00 0.50
C ILE A 136 -5.72 15.46 0.23
N PHE A 137 -4.74 16.30 -0.12
CA PHE A 137 -5.00 17.73 -0.33
C PHE A 137 -5.90 18.01 -1.54
N SER A 138 -5.74 17.26 -2.63
CA SER A 138 -6.66 17.38 -3.77
C SER A 138 -8.10 17.01 -3.39
N ARG A 139 -8.30 16.14 -2.39
CA ARG A 139 -9.63 15.76 -1.87
C ARG A 139 -10.19 16.70 -0.79
N THR A 140 -9.33 17.34 0.02
CA THR A 140 -9.75 18.24 1.12
C THR A 140 -9.88 19.71 0.74
N GLY A 141 -9.41 20.12 -0.45
CA GLY A 141 -9.55 21.47 -0.98
C GLY A 141 -8.40 22.42 -0.66
N VAL A 142 -8.48 23.64 -1.20
CA VAL A 142 -7.41 24.66 -1.24
C VAL A 142 -6.95 25.14 0.16
N SER A 143 -7.80 25.05 1.18
CA SER A 143 -7.49 25.53 2.54
C SER A 143 -6.31 24.80 3.22
N MET A 144 -5.96 23.60 2.75
CA MET A 144 -4.93 22.74 3.35
C MET A 144 -3.61 22.66 2.56
N VAL A 145 -3.44 23.42 1.48
CA VAL A 145 -2.21 23.43 0.65
C VAL A 145 -0.95 23.76 1.48
N HIS A 146 -1.10 24.57 2.54
CA HIS A 146 -0.02 24.90 3.45
C HIS A 146 0.57 23.67 4.18
N LEU A 147 -0.21 22.60 4.40
CA LEU A 147 0.25 21.37 5.04
C LEU A 147 1.16 20.54 4.11
N GLN A 148 0.96 20.60 2.79
CA GLN A 148 1.91 20.01 1.83
C GLN A 148 3.29 20.65 1.94
N GLY A 149 3.31 21.99 2.02
CA GLY A 149 4.54 22.75 2.27
C GLY A 149 5.17 22.42 3.62
N ARG A 150 4.35 22.23 4.67
CA ARG A 150 4.84 21.82 6.00
C ARG A 150 5.46 20.43 5.99
N LEU A 151 4.85 19.46 5.31
CA LEU A 151 5.40 18.10 5.18
C LEU A 151 6.72 18.10 4.41
N TYR A 152 6.77 18.78 3.26
CA TYR A 152 8.00 18.92 2.48
C TYR A 152 9.10 19.59 3.30
N LYS A 153 8.77 20.66 4.03
CA LYS A 153 9.70 21.33 4.94
C LYS A 153 10.20 20.36 6.01
N ALA A 154 9.31 19.57 6.62
CA ALA A 154 9.67 18.60 7.65
C ALA A 154 10.67 17.55 7.12
N PHE A 155 10.39 16.96 5.96
CA PHE A 155 11.29 16.00 5.32
C PHE A 155 12.64 16.61 4.96
N LYS A 156 12.66 17.86 4.52
CA LYS A 156 13.91 18.59 4.32
C LYS A 156 14.69 18.76 5.62
N VAL A 157 14.03 19.11 6.73
CA VAL A 157 14.70 19.21 8.05
C VAL A 157 15.33 17.90 8.45
N PHE A 158 14.60 16.78 8.31
CA PHE A 158 15.10 15.46 8.66
C PHE A 158 16.33 15.11 7.81
N SER A 159 16.27 15.35 6.50
CA SER A 159 17.41 15.15 5.60
C SER A 159 18.61 16.02 5.98
N ASP A 160 18.41 17.33 6.20
CA ASP A 160 19.48 18.28 6.55
C ASP A 160 20.15 17.94 7.89
N ASN A 161 19.42 17.27 8.79
CA ASN A 161 19.91 16.78 10.07
C ASN A 161 20.44 15.33 10.02
N GLY A 162 20.47 14.69 8.85
CA GLY A 162 20.95 13.32 8.71
C GLY A 162 20.06 12.27 9.39
N ILE A 163 18.77 12.56 9.57
CA ILE A 163 17.80 11.65 10.18
C ILE A 163 17.26 10.72 9.10
N SER A 164 17.66 9.45 9.12
CA SER A 164 17.14 8.38 8.27
C SER A 164 15.98 7.62 8.92
N THR A 165 15.96 7.53 10.25
CA THR A 165 14.83 6.96 10.99
C THR A 165 14.50 7.81 12.21
N LEU A 166 13.21 7.93 12.50
CA LEU A 166 12.69 8.50 13.74
C LEU A 166 11.55 7.63 14.22
N CYS A 167 11.65 7.13 15.45
CA CYS A 167 10.57 6.43 16.12
C CYS A 167 10.16 7.24 17.35
N LEU A 168 8.91 7.66 17.41
CA LEU A 168 8.29 8.23 18.60
C LEU A 168 7.31 7.21 19.18
N LYS A 169 7.51 6.81 20.43
CA LYS A 169 6.60 5.95 21.17
C LYS A 169 5.41 6.75 21.64
N ILE A 170 4.23 6.36 21.16
CA ILE A 170 2.95 6.94 21.53
C ILE A 170 2.36 6.13 22.69
N PRO A 171 1.91 6.78 23.78
CA PRO A 171 1.28 6.07 24.90
C PRO A 171 0.06 5.27 24.46
N GLU A 172 -0.31 4.24 25.24
CA GLU A 172 -1.48 3.41 24.91
C GLU A 172 -2.79 4.12 25.24
N ASN A 173 -2.81 4.86 26.35
CA ASN A 173 -3.98 5.59 26.80
C ASN A 173 -3.61 7.02 27.19
N GLN A 174 -4.60 7.90 27.21
CA GLN A 174 -4.41 9.30 27.59
C GLN A 174 -3.93 9.44 29.05
N SER A 175 -4.30 8.50 29.93
CA SER A 175 -3.82 8.43 31.31
C SER A 175 -2.30 8.21 31.45
N ASP A 176 -1.65 7.69 30.40
CA ASP A 176 -0.22 7.42 30.39
C ASP A 176 0.60 8.67 30.01
N ILE A 177 -0.06 9.77 29.62
CA ILE A 177 0.54 11.08 29.36
C ILE A 177 0.71 11.78 30.70
N THR A 178 1.85 11.55 31.35
CA THR A 178 2.17 12.16 32.64
C THR A 178 3.09 13.36 32.46
N ARG A 179 3.01 14.30 33.41
CA ARG A 179 3.93 15.46 33.46
C ARG A 179 5.39 15.04 33.45
N GLU A 180 5.73 13.95 34.15
CA GLU A 180 7.10 13.43 34.21
C GLU A 180 7.59 12.94 32.84
N LYS A 181 6.77 12.15 32.12
CA LYS A 181 7.11 11.70 30.75
C LYS A 181 7.22 12.85 29.76
N ASN A 182 6.35 13.86 29.89
CA ASN A 182 6.43 15.07 29.09
C ASN A 182 7.76 15.81 29.31
N GLU A 183 8.27 15.89 30.54
CA GLU A 183 9.59 16.46 30.82
C GLU A 183 10.75 15.63 30.24
N TYR A 184 10.65 14.29 30.25
CA TYR A 184 11.63 13.42 29.58
C TYR A 184 11.62 13.62 28.06
N LEU A 185 10.44 13.74 27.45
CA LEU A 185 10.31 14.02 26.03
C LEU A 185 10.85 15.40 25.66
N ARG A 186 10.54 16.44 26.45
CA ARG A 186 11.11 17.79 26.30
C ARG A 186 12.62 17.79 26.39
N THR A 187 13.18 17.07 27.37
CA THR A 187 14.62 16.89 27.53
C THR A 187 15.23 16.19 26.30
N SER A 188 14.57 15.16 25.79
CA SER A 188 15.03 14.42 24.61
C SER A 188 15.08 15.31 23.37
N LEU A 189 14.05 16.12 23.12
CA LEU A 189 14.02 17.08 22.00
C LEU A 189 15.14 18.12 22.10
N ASN A 190 15.43 18.63 23.31
CA ASN A 190 16.55 19.54 23.53
C ASN A 190 17.90 18.89 23.21
N ILE A 191 18.10 17.63 23.62
CA ILE A 191 19.34 16.90 23.31
C ILE A 191 19.48 16.72 21.79
N ILE A 192 18.41 16.28 21.11
CA ILE A 192 18.43 16.02 19.67
C ILE A 192 18.71 17.31 18.89
N SER A 193 18.08 18.44 19.24
CA SER A 193 18.26 19.70 18.51
C SER A 193 19.69 20.25 18.59
N HIS A 194 20.45 19.91 19.64
CA HIS A 194 21.85 20.34 19.81
C HIS A 194 22.87 19.31 19.33
N TYR A 195 22.44 18.06 19.09
CA TYR A 195 23.32 16.95 18.82
C TYR A 195 24.24 17.20 17.63
N ASN A 196 23.69 17.62 16.49
CA ASN A 196 24.46 17.86 15.27
C ASN A 196 25.49 18.99 15.42
N ASN A 197 25.17 20.03 16.19
CA ASN A 197 26.12 21.11 16.46
C ASN A 197 27.25 20.61 17.37
N SER A 198 26.92 19.88 18.42
CA SER A 198 27.89 19.23 19.32
C SER A 198 28.82 18.26 18.56
N LEU A 199 28.28 17.49 17.62
CA LEU A 199 29.04 16.57 16.77
C LEU A 199 30.04 17.31 15.88
N LYS A 200 29.64 18.46 15.31
CA LYS A 200 30.50 19.28 14.44
C LYS A 200 31.55 20.08 15.21
N SER A 201 31.20 20.63 16.37
CA SER A 201 32.08 21.49 17.18
C SER A 201 32.99 20.72 18.14
N GLY A 202 32.64 19.46 18.46
CA GLY A 202 33.31 18.69 19.50
C GLY A 202 33.04 19.16 20.93
N THR A 203 32.08 20.08 21.12
CA THR A 203 31.72 20.60 22.45
C THR A 203 30.56 19.83 23.07
N PRO A 204 30.43 19.73 24.40
CA PRO A 204 29.26 19.13 25.04
C PRO A 204 27.95 19.81 24.63
N ILE A 205 26.85 19.05 24.66
CA ILE A 205 25.50 19.58 24.56
C ILE A 205 25.19 20.37 25.85
N ILE A 206 24.67 21.59 25.71
CA ILE A 206 24.33 22.46 26.84
C ILE A 206 22.84 22.79 26.77
N PHE A 207 22.10 22.49 27.83
CA PHE A 207 20.68 22.84 27.94
C PHE A 207 20.27 23.10 29.39
N GLU A 208 19.14 23.77 29.61
CA GLU A 208 18.59 24.01 30.95
C GLU A 208 17.58 22.91 31.30
N ARG A 209 17.70 22.32 32.48
CA ARG A 209 16.73 21.37 33.06
C ARG A 209 16.43 21.81 34.50
N ASN A 210 15.16 22.06 34.81
CA ASN A 210 14.73 22.53 36.13
C ASN A 210 15.52 23.75 36.65
N GLY A 211 15.83 24.73 35.79
CA GLY A 211 16.61 25.92 36.16
C GLY A 211 18.12 25.71 36.23
N THR A 212 18.63 24.50 36.00
CA THR A 212 20.06 24.17 36.07
C THR A 212 20.63 23.93 34.68
N LYS A 213 21.79 24.52 34.36
CA LYS A 213 22.52 24.20 33.13
C LYS A 213 23.14 22.81 33.24
N VAL A 214 22.82 21.95 32.28
CA VAL A 214 23.35 20.60 32.12
C VAL A 214 24.40 20.61 31.03
N PHE A 215 25.55 19.99 31.28
CA PHE A 215 26.61 19.77 30.31
C PHE A 215 26.67 18.27 30.00
N LEU A 216 26.34 17.89 28.77
CA LEU A 216 26.21 16.51 28.34
C LEU A 216 27.19 16.21 27.20
N PRO A 217 28.30 15.51 27.47
CA PRO A 217 29.18 15.00 26.42
C PRO A 217 28.46 13.95 25.55
N LEU A 218 28.83 13.87 24.28
CA LEU A 218 28.32 12.83 23.38
C LEU A 218 28.73 11.44 23.88
N ALA A 219 27.77 10.53 23.95
CA ALA A 219 28.03 9.13 24.21
C ALA A 219 28.57 8.46 22.94
N LEU A 220 29.52 7.56 23.11
CA LEU A 220 30.07 6.77 22.01
C LEU A 220 29.48 5.36 22.02
N ASP A 221 29.23 4.81 20.84
CA ASP A 221 28.82 3.42 20.63
C ASP A 221 29.99 2.43 20.75
N GLU A 222 29.72 1.16 20.46
CA GLU A 222 30.72 0.11 20.49
C GLU A 222 31.79 0.21 19.38
N GLN A 223 31.55 1.01 18.34
CA GLN A 223 32.52 1.32 17.27
C GLN A 223 33.31 2.61 17.57
N GLY A 224 33.00 3.30 18.67
CA GLY A 224 33.61 4.56 19.06
C GLY A 224 33.07 5.78 18.31
N ALA A 225 31.97 5.64 17.56
CA ALA A 225 31.27 6.74 16.93
C ALA A 225 30.24 7.36 17.89
N ALA A 226 29.90 8.62 17.69
CA ALA A 226 28.89 9.28 18.51
C ALA A 226 27.50 8.72 18.22
N ASP A 227 26.79 8.30 19.27
CA ASP A 227 25.43 7.74 19.18
C ASP A 227 24.42 8.62 19.94
N ILE A 228 23.40 9.05 19.21
CA ILE A 228 22.37 9.95 19.73
C ILE A 228 21.45 9.27 20.76
N ASN A 229 21.15 7.99 20.60
CA ASN A 229 20.26 7.26 21.50
C ASN A 229 20.95 6.93 22.83
N LEU A 230 22.23 6.58 22.81
CA LEU A 230 23.06 6.46 24.01
C LEU A 230 23.25 7.82 24.69
N THR A 231 23.39 8.90 23.90
CA THR A 231 23.48 10.27 24.44
C THR A 231 22.18 10.66 25.14
N LEU A 232 21.02 10.31 24.56
CA LEU A 232 19.71 10.49 25.18
C LEU A 232 19.59 9.73 26.51
N VAL A 233 19.96 8.44 26.54
CA VAL A 233 19.98 7.64 27.79
C VAL A 233 20.87 8.31 28.84
N ALA A 234 22.06 8.77 28.45
CA ALA A 234 22.96 9.46 29.36
C ALA A 234 22.36 10.75 29.93
N GLY A 235 21.74 11.59 29.08
CA GLY A 235 21.14 12.86 29.49
C GLY A 235 19.90 12.70 30.36
N LEU A 236 19.02 11.73 30.05
CA LEU A 236 17.81 11.47 30.82
C LEU A 236 18.12 10.99 32.24
N ASN A 237 19.14 10.14 32.37
CA ASN A 237 19.56 9.50 33.62
C ASN A 237 20.69 10.24 34.36
N ASN A 238 21.17 11.37 33.82
CA ASN A 238 22.29 12.14 34.37
C ASN A 238 23.56 11.28 34.59
N LEU A 239 23.87 10.41 33.62
CA LEU A 239 25.01 9.50 33.72
C LEU A 239 26.33 10.24 33.48
N LYS A 240 27.34 9.93 34.31
CA LYS A 240 28.70 10.42 34.10
C LYS A 240 29.32 9.76 32.85
N PRO A 241 30.19 10.44 32.09
CA PRO A 241 30.81 9.88 30.89
C PRO A 241 31.52 8.53 31.10
N GLN A 242 32.19 8.35 32.25
CA GLN A 242 32.85 7.09 32.59
C GLN A 242 31.85 5.94 32.80
N SER A 243 30.67 6.23 33.36
CA SER A 243 29.60 5.26 33.56
C SER A 243 29.02 4.81 32.22
N VAL A 244 28.81 5.74 31.28
CA VAL A 244 28.35 5.43 29.93
C VAL A 244 29.37 4.57 29.19
N LYS A 245 30.66 4.94 29.22
CA LYS A 245 31.74 4.13 28.62
C LYS A 245 31.80 2.71 29.19
N SER A 246 31.66 2.58 30.51
CA SER A 246 31.66 1.27 31.17
C SER A 246 30.44 0.43 30.78
N LEU A 247 29.25 1.05 30.69
CA LEU A 247 28.02 0.40 30.24
C LEU A 247 28.18 -0.13 28.81
N VAL A 248 28.64 0.72 27.89
CA VAL A 248 28.83 0.36 26.48
C VAL A 248 29.84 -0.78 26.35
N HIS A 249 30.96 -0.72 27.07
CA HIS A 249 31.96 -1.78 27.05
C HIS A 249 31.43 -3.13 27.55
N GLN A 250 30.71 -3.13 28.68
CA GLN A 250 30.13 -4.35 29.25
C GLN A 250 29.07 -4.98 28.33
N VAL A 251 28.17 -4.16 27.78
CA VAL A 251 27.10 -4.63 26.89
C VAL A 251 27.66 -5.08 25.54
N SER A 252 28.65 -4.37 24.98
CA SER A 252 29.35 -4.79 23.76
C SER A 252 30.01 -6.15 23.93
N THR A 253 30.71 -6.38 25.05
CA THR A 253 31.30 -7.68 25.38
C THR A 253 30.24 -8.78 25.51
N TRP A 254 29.07 -8.45 26.06
CA TRP A 254 27.94 -9.37 26.16
C TRP A 254 27.32 -9.71 24.80
N LEU A 255 27.26 -8.75 23.86
CA LEU A 255 26.76 -8.92 22.50
C LEU A 255 27.65 -9.79 21.61
N GLN A 256 28.93 -9.92 21.94
CA GLN A 256 29.84 -10.83 21.23
C GLN A 256 29.51 -12.31 21.45
N LYS A 257 28.66 -12.63 22.44
CA LYS A 257 28.22 -14.00 22.67
C LYS A 257 27.16 -14.42 21.64
N PRO A 258 27.26 -15.62 21.02
CA PRO A 258 26.33 -16.07 19.97
C PRO A 258 24.85 -16.10 20.39
N GLU A 259 24.57 -16.28 21.67
CA GLU A 259 23.22 -16.29 22.24
C GLU A 259 22.52 -14.92 22.19
N ASN A 260 23.27 -13.83 22.02
CA ASN A 260 22.79 -12.44 22.09
C ASN A 260 22.87 -11.70 20.74
N ASP A 261 22.99 -12.41 19.63
CA ASP A 261 23.16 -11.83 18.29
C ASP A 261 21.90 -11.18 17.69
N ASN A 262 20.79 -11.19 18.44
CA ASN A 262 19.46 -10.70 18.06
C ASN A 262 19.35 -9.16 18.03
N TYR A 263 20.37 -8.45 18.53
CA TYR A 263 20.34 -6.99 18.69
C TYR A 263 21.16 -6.28 17.62
N VAL A 264 20.69 -5.11 17.21
CA VAL A 264 21.30 -4.34 16.12
C VAL A 264 22.39 -3.39 16.63
N SER A 265 22.32 -2.97 17.89
CA SER A 265 23.26 -2.04 18.53
C SER A 265 23.37 -2.29 20.04
N VAL A 266 24.37 -1.70 20.70
CA VAL A 266 24.44 -1.66 22.17
C VAL A 266 23.22 -0.96 22.78
N TYR A 267 22.73 0.11 22.17
CA TYR A 267 21.52 0.79 22.64
C TYR A 267 20.32 -0.16 22.72
N ASP A 268 20.10 -0.96 21.67
CA ASP A 268 18.99 -1.91 21.63
C ASP A 268 19.13 -3.00 22.69
N ALA A 269 20.35 -3.47 22.93
CA ALA A 269 20.65 -4.43 23.98
C ALA A 269 20.38 -3.84 25.38
N VAL A 270 20.85 -2.62 25.65
CA VAL A 270 20.59 -1.90 26.91
C VAL A 270 19.09 -1.79 27.17
N SER A 271 18.31 -1.42 26.15
CA SER A 271 16.86 -1.29 26.26
C SER A 271 16.14 -2.62 26.55
N SER A 272 16.72 -3.74 26.12
CA SER A 272 16.08 -5.06 26.16
C SER A 272 16.50 -5.89 27.38
N ILE A 273 17.67 -5.62 27.97
CA ILE A 273 18.12 -6.29 29.19
C ILE A 273 17.26 -5.80 30.37
N LYS A 274 16.39 -6.67 30.89
CA LYS A 274 15.42 -6.33 31.96
C LYS A 274 16.04 -5.58 33.15
N SER A 275 17.23 -5.99 33.60
CA SER A 275 17.90 -5.35 34.75
C SER A 275 18.36 -3.91 34.47
N LEU A 276 18.63 -3.57 33.21
CA LEU A 276 19.02 -2.23 32.77
C LEU A 276 17.77 -1.41 32.41
N GLY A 277 16.87 -1.97 31.61
CA GLY A 277 15.62 -1.30 31.20
C GLY A 277 14.72 -0.90 32.37
N ASN A 278 14.76 -1.62 33.50
CA ASN A 278 14.01 -1.24 34.70
C ASN A 278 14.70 -0.15 35.55
N LYS A 279 16.00 0.09 35.34
CA LYS A 279 16.80 1.06 36.13
C LYS A 279 17.05 2.36 35.38
N LEU A 280 17.05 2.30 34.06
CA LEU A 280 17.34 3.44 33.19
C LEU A 280 16.04 3.95 32.58
N ILE A 281 15.90 5.26 32.57
CA ILE A 281 14.89 5.95 31.78
C ILE A 281 15.32 5.86 30.32
N MET A 282 14.58 5.10 29.52
CA MET A 282 14.78 5.00 28.08
C MET A 282 14.06 6.15 27.37
N PRO A 283 14.61 6.73 26.30
CA PRO A 283 13.94 7.80 25.57
C PRO A 283 12.69 7.27 24.84
N GLU A 284 11.65 8.10 24.79
CA GLU A 284 10.44 7.83 23.99
C GLU A 284 10.65 8.13 22.50
N ILE A 285 11.71 8.87 22.17
CA ILE A 285 12.12 9.16 20.79
C ILE A 285 13.46 8.50 20.49
N GLU A 286 13.51 7.70 19.42
CA GLU A 286 14.71 7.06 18.90
C GLU A 286 15.05 7.65 17.54
N ILE A 287 16.31 8.02 17.32
CA ILE A 287 16.80 8.64 16.09
C ILE A 287 17.86 7.75 15.46
N ASN A 288 17.76 7.52 14.15
CA ASN A 288 18.69 6.69 13.37
C ASN A 288 18.88 5.26 13.90
N ASN A 289 17.92 4.77 14.70
CA ASN A 289 17.90 3.38 15.07
C ASN A 289 17.43 2.52 13.88
N ILE A 290 18.37 1.79 13.30
CA ILE A 290 18.18 1.00 12.09
C ILE A 290 17.35 -0.28 12.30
N LYS A 291 17.05 -0.68 13.55
CA LYS A 291 16.11 -1.79 13.82
C LYS A 291 14.76 -1.53 13.16
N TRP A 292 14.32 -0.27 13.13
CA TRP A 292 13.03 0.16 12.59
C TRP A 292 12.94 0.07 11.06
N LEU A 293 14.07 -0.14 10.37
CA LEU A 293 14.09 -0.42 8.91
C LEU A 293 14.03 -1.90 8.58
N SER A 294 14.31 -2.76 9.57
CA SER A 294 14.39 -4.21 9.38
C SER A 294 13.09 -4.92 9.78
N LEU A 295 12.27 -4.28 10.61
CA LEU A 295 10.98 -4.79 11.04
C LEU A 295 9.97 -4.66 9.90
N ASP A 296 9.37 -5.78 9.54
CA ASP A 296 8.21 -5.82 8.65
C ASP A 296 6.92 -5.61 9.48
N LYS A 297 5.80 -5.21 8.85
CA LYS A 297 4.51 -4.94 9.51
C LYS A 297 4.03 -6.11 10.40
N ASN A 298 4.45 -7.33 10.06
CA ASN A 298 4.07 -8.56 10.76
C ASN A 298 5.00 -8.94 11.93
N HIS A 299 6.17 -8.31 12.06
CA HIS A 299 7.18 -8.69 13.04
C HIS A 299 7.32 -7.64 14.13
N LYS A 300 7.07 -8.04 15.39
CA LYS A 300 7.32 -7.20 16.57
C LYS A 300 8.78 -7.25 17.07
N ILE A 301 9.57 -8.20 16.56
CA ILE A 301 10.92 -8.49 17.04
C ILE A 301 11.85 -8.71 15.84
N VAL A 302 13.06 -8.15 15.93
CA VAL A 302 14.13 -8.35 14.94
C VAL A 302 14.68 -9.76 15.06
N SER A 303 14.71 -10.51 13.96
CA SER A 303 15.36 -11.81 13.89
C SER A 303 16.88 -11.68 13.93
N LYS A 304 17.59 -12.75 14.33
CA LYS A 304 19.05 -12.84 14.32
C LYS A 304 19.68 -12.41 13.00
N LYS A 305 19.08 -12.86 11.88
CA LYS A 305 19.55 -12.55 10.53
C LYS A 305 19.36 -11.08 10.17
N GLN A 306 18.18 -10.51 10.48
CA GLN A 306 17.93 -9.08 10.30
C GLN A 306 18.92 -8.25 11.10
N ALA A 307 19.16 -8.61 12.37
CA ALA A 307 20.12 -7.90 13.21
C ALA A 307 21.56 -7.96 12.66
N ARG A 308 21.99 -9.13 12.16
CA ARG A 308 23.31 -9.28 11.51
C ARG A 308 23.41 -8.46 10.22
N ILE A 309 22.42 -8.52 9.33
CA ILE A 309 22.39 -7.72 8.09
C ILE A 309 22.47 -6.23 8.38
N SER A 310 21.71 -5.76 9.36
CA SER A 310 21.68 -4.34 9.73
C SER A 310 23.00 -3.89 10.35
N ARG A 311 23.68 -4.74 11.13
CA ARG A 311 25.05 -4.45 11.61
C ARG A 311 26.07 -4.40 10.47
N ILE A 312 26.00 -5.31 9.50
CA ILE A 312 26.87 -5.30 8.31
C ILE A 312 26.66 -3.98 7.53
N ALA A 313 25.41 -3.59 7.30
CA ALA A 313 25.08 -2.34 6.61
C ALA A 313 25.57 -1.10 7.39
N ALA A 314 25.35 -1.06 8.70
CA ALA A 314 25.83 0.03 9.55
C ALA A 314 27.35 0.17 9.53
N GLN A 315 28.07 -0.94 9.62
CA GLN A 315 29.53 -0.96 9.60
C GLN A 315 30.09 -0.54 8.23
N GLN A 316 29.49 -1.03 7.15
CA GLN A 316 29.87 -0.70 5.79
C GLN A 316 29.67 0.78 5.46
N PHE A 317 28.56 1.35 5.92
CA PHE A 317 28.16 2.72 5.60
C PHE A 317 28.21 3.64 6.83
N LYS A 318 29.18 3.42 7.73
CA LYS A 318 29.33 4.17 8.99
C LYS A 318 29.35 5.69 8.82
N ASP A 319 29.87 6.17 7.68
CA ASP A 319 29.99 7.60 7.38
C ASP A 319 28.70 8.18 6.74
N SER A 320 27.67 7.36 6.50
CA SER A 320 26.42 7.78 5.87
C SER A 320 25.22 6.94 6.34
N PRO A 321 24.48 7.41 7.37
CA PRO A 321 23.26 6.75 7.85
C PRO A 321 22.21 6.51 6.75
N GLN A 322 22.08 7.44 5.80
CA GLN A 322 21.18 7.28 4.66
C GLN A 322 21.60 6.12 3.75
N LYS A 323 22.89 5.91 3.48
CA LYS A 323 23.36 4.74 2.72
C LYS A 323 23.14 3.43 3.48
N ALA A 324 23.38 3.42 4.79
CA ALA A 324 23.05 2.27 5.63
C ALA A 324 21.56 1.93 5.56
N ALA A 325 20.70 2.96 5.65
CA ALA A 325 19.26 2.81 5.55
C ALA A 325 18.82 2.26 4.18
N LEU A 326 19.38 2.80 3.09
CA LEU A 326 19.13 2.32 1.73
C LEU A 326 19.53 0.87 1.53
N ALA A 327 20.66 0.45 2.10
CA ALA A 327 21.11 -0.93 2.02
C ALA A 327 20.15 -1.89 2.75
N ILE A 328 19.66 -1.52 3.93
CA ILE A 328 18.68 -2.31 4.69
C ILE A 328 17.34 -2.35 3.95
N GLN A 329 16.86 -1.22 3.44
CA GLN A 329 15.61 -1.16 2.67
C GLN A 329 15.70 -1.84 1.31
N THR A 330 16.90 -1.97 0.74
CA THR A 330 17.10 -2.81 -0.44
C THR A 330 16.73 -4.26 -0.12
N VAL A 331 17.03 -4.74 1.08
CA VAL A 331 16.66 -6.11 1.50
C VAL A 331 15.21 -6.17 1.97
N TYR A 332 14.75 -5.22 2.78
CA TYR A 332 13.49 -5.34 3.53
C TYR A 332 12.34 -4.41 3.10
N GLY A 333 12.59 -3.44 2.21
CA GLY A 333 11.59 -2.45 1.78
C GLY A 333 10.39 -3.03 1.05
N ASP A 334 9.26 -2.32 1.13
CA ASP A 334 7.92 -2.71 0.65
C ASP A 334 7.44 -1.91 -0.58
N ASP A 335 8.35 -1.20 -1.26
CA ASP A 335 8.07 -0.22 -2.32
C ASP A 335 8.47 -0.68 -3.73
N TYR A 336 8.79 -1.96 -3.91
CA TYR A 336 9.29 -2.52 -5.17
C TYR A 336 8.28 -2.48 -6.33
N ASN A 337 6.98 -2.49 -6.04
CA ASN A 337 5.92 -2.34 -7.05
C ASN A 337 5.88 -0.95 -7.72
N LYS A 338 6.49 0.06 -7.12
CA LYS A 338 6.47 1.46 -7.59
C LYS A 338 7.82 1.94 -8.10
N ILE A 339 8.81 1.05 -8.22
CA ILE A 339 10.18 1.40 -8.59
C ILE A 339 10.34 1.60 -10.10
N ASN A 340 11.20 2.54 -10.50
CA ASN A 340 11.62 2.74 -11.88
C ASN A 340 13.00 2.12 -12.16
N SER A 341 13.46 2.16 -13.41
CA SER A 341 14.72 1.51 -13.83
C SER A 341 15.94 2.11 -13.15
N SER A 342 15.98 3.44 -12.97
CA SER A 342 17.03 4.15 -12.23
C SER A 342 17.17 3.66 -10.79
N SER A 343 16.08 3.74 -10.03
CA SER A 343 16.03 3.33 -8.63
C SER A 343 16.33 1.83 -8.46
N LEU A 344 15.89 0.99 -9.40
CA LEU A 344 16.24 -0.44 -9.39
C LEU A 344 17.74 -0.66 -9.58
N GLY A 345 18.39 0.09 -10.47
CA GLY A 345 19.83 0.01 -10.64
C GLY A 345 20.60 0.38 -9.36
N ASP A 346 20.20 1.45 -8.69
CA ASP A 346 20.79 1.86 -7.40
C ASP A 346 20.62 0.77 -6.33
N ARG A 347 19.43 0.15 -6.23
CA ARG A 347 19.21 -1.00 -5.34
C ARG A 347 20.07 -2.21 -5.68
N ILE A 348 20.22 -2.54 -6.96
CA ILE A 348 21.10 -3.63 -7.40
C ILE A 348 22.55 -3.37 -6.99
N LYS A 349 23.00 -2.13 -7.09
CA LYS A 349 24.33 -1.71 -6.64
C LYS A 349 24.48 -1.88 -5.14
N SER A 350 23.57 -1.30 -4.35
CA SER A 350 23.59 -1.42 -2.88
C SER A 350 23.53 -2.88 -2.42
N ALA A 351 22.72 -3.71 -3.07
CA ALA A 351 22.67 -5.15 -2.79
C ALA A 351 23.98 -5.87 -3.12
N SER A 352 24.62 -5.52 -4.24
CA SER A 352 25.91 -6.10 -4.62
C SER A 352 27.02 -5.70 -3.63
N GLU A 353 27.03 -4.45 -3.21
CA GLU A 353 27.94 -3.93 -2.19
C GLU A 353 27.73 -4.64 -0.84
N LEU A 354 26.48 -4.89 -0.42
CA LEU A 354 26.15 -5.63 0.79
C LEU A 354 26.59 -7.09 0.72
N LEU A 355 26.37 -7.76 -0.43
CA LEU A 355 26.76 -9.16 -0.64
C LEU A 355 28.27 -9.35 -0.66
N ASN A 356 29.02 -8.42 -1.25
CA ASN A 356 30.48 -8.46 -1.26
C ASN A 356 31.05 -8.44 0.16
N ASN A 357 30.45 -7.66 1.06
CA ASN A 357 30.86 -7.59 2.46
C ASN A 357 30.36 -8.75 3.31
N ALA A 358 29.22 -9.34 2.98
CA ALA A 358 28.77 -10.57 3.65
C ALA A 358 29.69 -11.76 3.31
N ASN A 359 30.25 -11.82 2.09
CA ASN A 359 31.08 -12.92 1.59
C ASN A 359 32.52 -12.97 2.15
N THR A 360 32.94 -12.01 2.99
CA THR A 360 34.28 -12.01 3.58
C THR A 360 34.45 -13.03 4.71
N ASP A 361 33.35 -13.60 5.23
CA ASP A 361 33.34 -14.54 6.36
C ASP A 361 32.64 -15.85 5.96
N SER A 362 33.30 -17.00 6.16
CA SER A 362 32.72 -18.31 5.80
C SER A 362 31.43 -18.64 6.58
N ASP A 363 31.22 -17.96 7.71
CA ASP A 363 30.09 -18.12 8.63
C ASP A 363 28.86 -17.24 8.26
N ASN A 364 28.89 -16.57 7.10
CA ASN A 364 27.81 -15.69 6.64
C ASN A 364 26.96 -16.27 5.48
N GLN A 365 27.05 -17.57 5.19
CA GLN A 365 26.25 -18.20 4.12
C GLN A 365 24.74 -18.06 4.35
N ASP A 366 24.30 -18.10 5.61
CA ASP A 366 22.91 -17.91 6.00
C ASP A 366 22.43 -16.47 5.76
N ILE A 367 23.30 -15.49 6.00
CA ILE A 367 23.08 -14.07 5.72
C ILE A 367 22.99 -13.80 4.22
N GLU A 368 23.90 -14.37 3.44
CA GLU A 368 23.87 -14.24 2.00
C GLU A 368 22.56 -14.81 1.41
N LYS A 369 22.14 -15.98 1.91
CA LYS A 369 20.87 -16.61 1.52
C LYS A 369 19.67 -15.72 1.88
N GLU A 370 19.69 -15.10 3.05
CA GLU A 370 18.64 -14.18 3.50
C GLU A 370 18.52 -12.96 2.59
N ILE A 371 19.64 -12.31 2.27
CA ILE A 371 19.70 -11.15 1.37
C ILE A 371 19.14 -11.53 -0.01
N LEU A 372 19.67 -12.60 -0.61
CA LEU A 372 19.28 -13.04 -1.95
C LEU A 372 17.81 -13.46 -2.00
N SER A 373 17.31 -14.17 -1.00
CA SER A 373 15.92 -14.63 -0.95
C SER A 373 14.95 -13.47 -0.85
N ASN A 374 15.22 -12.50 0.03
CA ASN A 374 14.38 -11.32 0.22
C ASN A 374 14.33 -10.43 -1.03
N ILE A 375 15.48 -10.21 -1.68
CA ILE A 375 15.56 -9.44 -2.92
C ILE A 375 14.87 -10.18 -4.07
N HIS A 376 15.11 -11.49 -4.20
CA HIS A 376 14.50 -12.29 -5.26
C HIS A 376 12.97 -12.27 -5.18
N GLY A 377 12.42 -12.40 -3.96
CA GLY A 377 11.00 -12.28 -3.68
C GLY A 377 10.43 -10.94 -4.13
N ARG A 378 11.05 -9.84 -3.69
CA ARG A 378 10.61 -8.47 -3.99
C ARG A 378 10.73 -8.09 -5.47
N PHE A 379 11.70 -8.63 -6.19
CA PHE A 379 11.82 -8.42 -7.64
C PHE A 379 10.61 -8.96 -8.42
N HIS A 380 9.82 -9.89 -7.86
CA HIS A 380 8.58 -10.33 -8.48
C HIS A 380 7.50 -9.24 -8.53
N GLU A 381 7.57 -8.24 -7.64
CA GLU A 381 6.63 -7.12 -7.56
C GLU A 381 6.92 -6.02 -8.59
N ILE A 382 8.12 -6.02 -9.18
CA ILE A 382 8.56 -5.01 -10.16
C ILE A 382 7.86 -5.24 -11.51
N ASN A 383 7.41 -4.15 -12.15
CA ASN A 383 6.89 -4.20 -13.52
C ASN A 383 7.98 -4.69 -14.49
N ASP A 384 7.63 -5.65 -15.36
CA ASP A 384 8.54 -6.24 -16.35
C ASP A 384 9.24 -5.20 -17.23
N GLU A 385 8.58 -4.09 -17.57
CA GLU A 385 9.12 -3.00 -18.40
C GLU A 385 10.36 -2.35 -17.78
N VAL A 386 10.44 -2.33 -16.45
CA VAL A 386 11.59 -1.76 -15.71
C VAL A 386 12.89 -2.51 -15.99
N PHE A 387 12.79 -3.82 -16.29
CA PHE A 387 13.94 -4.66 -16.59
C PHE A 387 14.50 -4.45 -17.99
N ASP A 388 13.74 -3.84 -18.90
CA ASP A 388 14.16 -3.61 -20.30
C ASP A 388 15.30 -2.62 -20.39
N ASP A 389 15.28 -1.62 -19.51
CA ASP A 389 16.27 -0.55 -19.44
C ASP A 389 17.59 -0.98 -18.80
N LEU A 390 17.63 -2.16 -18.16
CA LEU A 390 18.85 -2.68 -17.54
C LEU A 390 19.77 -3.30 -18.59
N ILE A 391 21.01 -2.84 -18.66
CA ILE A 391 22.04 -3.35 -19.57
C ILE A 391 23.16 -3.95 -18.73
N ILE A 392 23.46 -5.23 -18.95
CA ILE A 392 24.56 -5.90 -18.26
C ILE A 392 25.59 -6.35 -19.29
N LYS A 393 26.80 -5.81 -19.19
CA LYS A 393 27.96 -6.20 -20.02
C LYS A 393 29.13 -6.49 -19.08
N GLU A 394 29.71 -7.68 -19.15
CA GLU A 394 30.88 -8.07 -18.33
C GLU A 394 30.70 -7.80 -16.82
N GLU A 395 29.51 -8.11 -16.27
CA GLU A 395 29.15 -7.82 -14.87
C GLU A 395 29.14 -6.32 -14.49
N VAL A 396 29.08 -5.43 -15.47
CA VAL A 396 28.81 -4.01 -15.27
C VAL A 396 27.37 -3.72 -15.63
N LEU A 397 26.63 -3.16 -14.68
CA LEU A 397 25.27 -2.68 -14.88
C LEU A 397 25.30 -1.24 -15.39
N ALA A 398 24.53 -1.00 -16.45
CA ALA A 398 24.15 0.31 -16.93
C ALA A 398 22.62 0.38 -17.08
N ILE A 399 22.08 1.59 -17.02
CA ILE A 399 20.65 1.86 -17.19
C ILE A 399 20.47 2.73 -18.42
N ARG A 400 19.56 2.35 -19.30
CA ARG A 400 19.12 3.17 -20.42
C ARG A 400 17.98 4.07 -19.98
N SER A 401 18.15 5.38 -20.13
CA SER A 401 17.10 6.38 -19.91
C SER A 401 17.23 7.49 -20.94
N ASP A 402 16.13 7.86 -21.60
CA ASP A 402 16.07 8.95 -22.60
C ASP A 402 17.23 8.95 -23.62
N GLN A 403 17.51 7.77 -24.19
CA GLN A 403 18.59 7.51 -25.17
C GLN A 403 20.04 7.63 -24.63
N LYS A 404 20.24 7.81 -23.32
CA LYS A 404 21.55 7.78 -22.67
C LYS A 404 21.72 6.53 -21.82
N GLU A 405 22.92 5.95 -21.86
CA GLU A 405 23.31 4.85 -20.98
C GLU A 405 24.13 5.41 -19.81
N THR A 406 23.64 5.20 -18.59
CA THR A 406 24.33 5.60 -17.35
C THR A 406 24.90 4.37 -16.68
N ILE A 407 26.22 4.34 -16.48
CA ILE A 407 26.88 3.24 -15.77
C ILE A 407 26.58 3.35 -14.27
N VAL A 408 26.06 2.26 -13.70
CA VAL A 408 25.75 2.15 -12.27
C VAL A 408 26.96 1.62 -11.49
N GLY A 409 27.55 0.54 -12.00
CA GLY A 409 28.73 -0.11 -11.41
C GLY A 409 28.78 -1.62 -11.62
N LYS A 410 29.76 -2.26 -10.98
CA LYS A 410 29.95 -3.72 -11.01
C LYS A 410 28.91 -4.42 -10.13
N ILE A 411 28.38 -5.54 -10.62
CA ILE A 411 27.37 -6.35 -9.90
C ILE A 411 27.98 -7.64 -9.34
N HIS A 412 27.46 -8.08 -8.19
CA HIS A 412 27.85 -9.36 -7.62
C HIS A 412 27.32 -10.51 -8.49
N SER A 413 28.12 -11.58 -8.67
CA SER A 413 27.79 -12.68 -9.60
C SER A 413 26.46 -13.39 -9.27
N LYS A 414 26.10 -13.53 -7.99
CA LYS A 414 24.79 -14.10 -7.59
C LYS A 414 23.64 -13.12 -7.86
N MET A 415 23.88 -11.81 -7.75
CA MET A 415 22.90 -10.79 -8.12
C MET A 415 22.68 -10.77 -9.64
N HIS A 416 23.76 -10.91 -10.43
CA HIS A 416 23.68 -11.08 -11.88
C HIS A 416 22.76 -12.25 -12.28
N LYS A 417 22.84 -13.39 -11.58
CA LYS A 417 21.94 -14.53 -11.82
C LYS A 417 20.47 -14.19 -11.53
N ILE A 418 20.18 -13.44 -10.47
CA ILE A 418 18.82 -12.99 -10.13
C ILE A 418 18.29 -12.03 -11.21
N ILE A 419 19.08 -11.04 -11.62
CA ILE A 419 18.69 -10.07 -12.63
C ILE A 419 18.45 -10.76 -13.97
N ASN A 420 19.35 -11.64 -14.40
CA ASN A 420 19.17 -12.39 -15.65
C ASN A 420 17.92 -13.27 -15.63
N PHE A 421 17.59 -13.85 -14.47
CA PHE A 421 16.33 -14.58 -14.35
C PHE A 421 15.12 -13.66 -14.59
N HIS A 422 15.08 -12.50 -13.94
CA HIS A 422 13.95 -11.58 -14.08
C HIS A 422 13.89 -10.87 -15.44
N LYS A 423 15.03 -10.54 -16.06
CA LYS A 423 15.09 -10.09 -17.46
C LYS A 423 14.55 -11.16 -18.42
N ASN A 424 15.02 -12.41 -18.30
CA ASN A 424 14.50 -13.51 -19.11
C ASN A 424 13.00 -13.74 -18.85
N ARG A 425 12.54 -13.58 -17.61
CA ARG A 425 11.11 -13.66 -17.26
C ARG A 425 10.32 -12.56 -17.99
N ALA A 426 10.79 -11.31 -17.95
CA ALA A 426 10.17 -10.19 -18.65
C ALA A 426 10.09 -10.44 -20.18
N ASP A 427 11.17 -10.94 -20.78
CA ASP A 427 11.20 -11.30 -22.21
C ASP A 427 10.23 -12.45 -22.55
N VAL A 428 10.20 -13.49 -21.71
CA VAL A 428 9.23 -14.58 -21.83
C VAL A 428 7.81 -14.05 -21.72
N ASN A 429 7.55 -13.15 -20.79
CA ASN A 429 6.23 -12.54 -20.58
C ASN A 429 5.77 -11.77 -21.84
N LYS A 430 6.68 -11.08 -22.53
CA LYS A 430 6.41 -10.45 -23.83
C LYS A 430 6.12 -11.47 -24.94
N LYS A 431 6.89 -12.57 -25.01
CA LYS A 431 6.60 -13.67 -25.95
C LYS A 431 5.23 -14.30 -25.67
N ILE A 432 4.87 -14.44 -24.41
CA ILE A 432 3.57 -14.97 -24.00
C ILE A 432 2.43 -14.04 -24.40
N LYS A 433 2.57 -12.71 -24.23
CA LYS A 433 1.59 -11.73 -24.74
C LYS A 433 1.31 -11.90 -26.23
N ASN A 434 2.31 -12.30 -26.99
CA ASN A 434 2.24 -12.52 -28.42
C ASN A 434 2.22 -14.01 -28.80
N ILE A 435 1.79 -14.91 -27.90
CA ILE A 435 1.88 -16.37 -28.11
C ILE A 435 1.14 -16.86 -29.37
N THR A 436 0.18 -16.09 -29.85
CA THR A 436 -0.61 -16.33 -31.06
C THR A 436 0.12 -15.94 -32.35
N ASP A 437 1.20 -15.16 -32.29
CA ASP A 437 2.01 -14.81 -33.45
C ASP A 437 2.92 -15.99 -33.81
N LYS A 438 2.83 -16.42 -35.07
CA LYS A 438 3.63 -17.52 -35.64
C LYS A 438 5.13 -17.26 -35.60
N ASN A 439 5.55 -16.00 -35.55
CA ASN A 439 6.96 -15.61 -35.45
C ASN A 439 7.52 -15.76 -34.03
N ILE A 440 6.66 -16.02 -33.03
CA ILE A 440 7.10 -16.19 -31.64
C ILE A 440 7.55 -17.62 -31.39
N HIS A 441 8.87 -17.77 -31.28
CA HIS A 441 9.52 -19.02 -30.91
C HIS A 441 10.06 -18.95 -29.49
N PHE A 442 9.80 -20.02 -28.73
CA PHE A 442 10.37 -20.23 -27.40
C PHE A 442 11.63 -21.09 -27.55
N ASN A 443 12.73 -20.63 -26.96
CA ASN A 443 14.01 -21.33 -26.94
C ASN A 443 14.20 -22.08 -25.60
N ALA A 444 15.30 -22.83 -25.49
CA ALA A 444 15.60 -23.60 -24.28
C ALA A 444 15.70 -22.75 -22.99
N GLN A 445 16.15 -21.49 -23.11
CA GLN A 445 16.24 -20.58 -21.96
C GLN A 445 14.87 -20.05 -21.54
N ASP A 446 13.96 -19.82 -22.51
CA ASP A 446 12.59 -19.44 -22.23
C ASP A 446 11.88 -20.54 -21.41
N TYR A 447 12.00 -21.80 -21.86
CA TYR A 447 11.39 -22.93 -21.14
C TYR A 447 11.97 -23.13 -19.74
N LYS A 448 13.27 -22.85 -19.52
CA LYS A 448 13.87 -22.85 -18.17
C LYS A 448 13.28 -21.76 -17.27
N SER A 449 13.07 -20.56 -17.81
CA SER A 449 12.47 -19.44 -17.07
C SER A 449 11.01 -19.73 -16.70
N ILE A 450 10.23 -20.28 -17.63
CA ILE A 450 8.84 -20.73 -17.40
C ILE A 450 8.84 -21.83 -16.33
N ALA A 451 9.67 -22.86 -16.50
CA ALA A 451 9.80 -23.97 -15.57
C ALA A 451 10.06 -23.50 -14.13
N LYS A 452 11.02 -22.59 -13.95
CA LYS A 452 11.33 -22.03 -12.64
C LYS A 452 10.21 -21.12 -12.09
N THR A 453 9.51 -20.37 -12.93
CA THR A 453 8.42 -19.45 -12.52
C THR A 453 7.19 -20.21 -12.00
N PHE A 454 6.87 -21.35 -12.61
CA PHE A 454 5.70 -22.16 -12.27
C PHE A 454 6.06 -23.42 -11.46
N ASP A 455 7.33 -23.57 -11.05
CA ASP A 455 7.85 -24.73 -10.33
C ASP A 455 7.56 -26.07 -11.04
N ILE A 456 7.80 -26.15 -12.35
CA ILE A 456 7.61 -27.38 -13.15
C ILE A 456 8.92 -27.79 -13.83
N SER A 457 8.98 -29.00 -14.37
CA SER A 457 10.13 -29.42 -15.18
C SER A 457 10.18 -28.65 -16.51
N VAL A 458 11.37 -28.50 -17.09
CA VAL A 458 11.55 -27.86 -18.42
C VAL A 458 10.73 -28.58 -19.50
N LYS A 459 10.71 -29.92 -19.46
CA LYS A 459 9.89 -30.73 -20.37
C LYS A 459 8.40 -30.45 -20.22
N ASN A 460 7.93 -30.26 -18.98
CA ASN A 460 6.53 -29.92 -18.72
C ASN A 460 6.20 -28.49 -19.18
N ALA A 461 7.12 -27.55 -19.01
CA ALA A 461 6.96 -26.18 -19.51
C ALA A 461 6.81 -26.15 -21.03
N GLU A 462 7.69 -26.86 -21.74
CA GLU A 462 7.61 -27.01 -23.20
C GLU A 462 6.29 -27.65 -23.64
N TYR A 463 5.91 -28.76 -22.99
CA TYR A 463 4.67 -29.46 -23.29
C TYR A 463 3.43 -28.59 -23.06
N LEU A 464 3.37 -27.85 -21.95
CA LEU A 464 2.26 -26.95 -21.63
C LEU A 464 2.15 -25.77 -22.60
N ILE A 465 3.28 -25.18 -23.00
CA ILE A 465 3.30 -24.12 -24.02
C ILE A 465 2.76 -24.65 -25.35
N ASN A 466 3.18 -25.85 -25.76
CA ASN A 466 2.73 -26.43 -27.02
C ASN A 466 1.23 -26.78 -26.98
N LEU A 467 0.74 -27.33 -25.87
CA LEU A 467 -0.70 -27.56 -25.66
C LEU A 467 -1.49 -26.26 -25.72
N LEU A 468 -0.98 -25.19 -25.10
CA LEU A 468 -1.64 -23.89 -25.10
C LEU A 468 -1.63 -23.26 -26.50
N LYS A 469 -0.51 -23.31 -27.23
CA LYS A 469 -0.42 -22.85 -28.63
C LYS A 469 -1.44 -23.55 -29.52
N ALA A 470 -1.65 -24.85 -29.34
CA ALA A 470 -2.65 -25.61 -30.08
C ALA A 470 -4.10 -25.18 -29.79
N CYS A 471 -4.34 -24.43 -28.70
CA CYS A 471 -5.65 -23.85 -28.39
C CYS A 471 -5.91 -22.53 -29.15
N PHE A 472 -5.03 -22.12 -30.07
CA PHE A 472 -5.26 -20.96 -30.94
C PHE A 472 -5.18 -21.37 -32.40
N ASP A 473 -5.98 -20.72 -33.25
CA ASP A 473 -5.91 -20.92 -34.69
C ASP A 473 -4.78 -20.11 -35.36
N ASP A 474 -4.64 -20.25 -36.67
CA ASP A 474 -3.63 -19.55 -37.47
C ASP A 474 -3.76 -18.02 -37.47
N GLN A 475 -4.92 -17.50 -37.08
CA GLN A 475 -5.23 -16.07 -36.97
C GLN A 475 -5.20 -15.58 -35.51
N GLY A 476 -4.83 -16.46 -34.57
CA GLY A 476 -4.71 -16.19 -33.15
C GLY A 476 -6.03 -16.19 -32.37
N TYR A 477 -7.12 -16.70 -32.92
CA TYR A 477 -8.38 -16.86 -32.19
C TYR A 477 -8.36 -18.09 -31.28
N PHE A 478 -8.97 -17.96 -30.11
CA PHE A 478 -9.00 -19.03 -29.13
C PHE A 478 -10.01 -20.14 -29.50
N LEU A 479 -9.52 -21.36 -29.58
CA LEU A 479 -10.27 -22.56 -29.94
C LEU A 479 -10.76 -23.29 -28.68
N ARG A 480 -11.89 -22.82 -28.14
CA ARG A 480 -12.55 -23.41 -26.96
C ARG A 480 -12.64 -24.94 -26.98
N LYS A 481 -13.15 -25.51 -28.08
CA LYS A 481 -13.31 -26.97 -28.21
C LYS A 481 -11.98 -27.73 -28.12
N VAL A 482 -10.87 -27.13 -28.54
CA VAL A 482 -9.55 -27.74 -28.44
C VAL A 482 -9.05 -27.68 -27.00
N PHE A 483 -9.21 -26.52 -26.35
CA PHE A 483 -8.88 -26.36 -24.93
C PHE A 483 -9.64 -27.36 -24.05
N GLU A 484 -10.95 -27.50 -24.25
CA GLU A 484 -11.80 -28.43 -23.51
C GLU A 484 -11.35 -29.89 -23.66
N LYS A 485 -10.90 -30.30 -24.86
CA LYS A 485 -10.30 -31.63 -25.10
C LYS A 485 -8.98 -31.83 -24.36
N HIS A 486 -8.22 -30.76 -24.11
CA HIS A 486 -6.96 -30.80 -23.38
C HIS A 486 -7.13 -30.75 -21.85
N ILE A 487 -8.31 -30.43 -21.32
CA ILE A 487 -8.57 -30.37 -19.86
C ILE A 487 -8.08 -31.63 -19.10
N PRO A 488 -8.35 -32.88 -19.55
CA PRO A 488 -7.85 -34.08 -18.86
C PRO A 488 -6.32 -34.15 -18.76
N VAL A 489 -5.61 -33.51 -19.68
CA VAL A 489 -4.14 -33.41 -19.66
C VAL A 489 -3.71 -32.30 -18.70
N PHE A 490 -4.36 -31.14 -18.75
CA PHE A 490 -4.08 -30.00 -17.87
C PHE A 490 -4.23 -30.32 -16.38
N ILE A 491 -5.25 -31.07 -15.99
CA ILE A 491 -5.51 -31.40 -14.57
C ILE A 491 -4.38 -32.23 -13.94
N LYS A 492 -3.58 -32.96 -14.74
CA LYS A 492 -2.43 -33.73 -14.24
C LYS A 492 -1.34 -32.86 -13.60
N PHE A 493 -1.34 -31.57 -13.88
CA PHE A 493 -0.40 -30.59 -13.31
C PHE A 493 -0.93 -29.91 -12.03
N GLU A 494 -2.11 -30.33 -11.55
CA GLU A 494 -2.73 -29.91 -10.28
C GLU A 494 -2.70 -28.38 -10.07
N GLU A 495 -2.27 -27.88 -8.91
CA GLU A 495 -2.33 -26.44 -8.57
C GLU A 495 -1.53 -25.55 -9.53
N LYS A 496 -0.44 -26.09 -10.09
CA LYS A 496 0.48 -25.35 -10.98
C LYS A 496 -0.20 -24.94 -12.27
N ILE A 497 -1.20 -25.70 -12.73
CA ILE A 497 -1.88 -25.41 -13.99
C ILE A 497 -2.77 -24.19 -13.91
N PHE A 498 -3.42 -23.94 -12.77
CA PHE A 498 -4.30 -22.80 -12.62
C PHE A 498 -3.50 -21.51 -12.66
N LYS A 499 -2.38 -21.46 -11.91
CA LYS A 499 -1.44 -20.34 -11.95
C LYS A 499 -0.93 -20.09 -13.36
N PHE A 500 -0.58 -21.17 -14.06
CA PHE A 500 -0.17 -21.10 -15.46
C PHE A 500 -1.29 -20.48 -16.30
N MET A 501 -2.48 -21.08 -16.36
CA MET A 501 -3.58 -20.62 -17.21
C MET A 501 -4.08 -19.21 -16.87
N TRP A 502 -4.17 -18.87 -15.58
CA TRP A 502 -4.51 -17.53 -15.12
C TRP A 502 -3.56 -16.48 -15.69
N TYR A 503 -2.24 -16.78 -15.64
CA TYR A 503 -1.23 -15.90 -16.21
C TYR A 503 -1.51 -15.60 -17.71
N TYR A 504 -1.78 -16.63 -18.53
CA TYR A 504 -2.05 -16.44 -19.97
C TYR A 504 -3.39 -15.77 -20.27
N LEU A 505 -4.42 -16.04 -19.48
CA LEU A 505 -5.72 -15.37 -19.62
C LEU A 505 -5.55 -13.85 -19.54
N LYS A 506 -4.74 -13.36 -18.58
CA LYS A 506 -4.45 -11.93 -18.42
C LYS A 506 -3.74 -11.33 -19.64
N GLN A 507 -2.91 -12.12 -20.32
CA GLN A 507 -2.16 -11.68 -21.50
C GLN A 507 -2.95 -11.81 -22.81
N THR A 508 -4.16 -12.37 -22.80
CA THR A 508 -4.96 -12.59 -24.02
C THR A 508 -5.49 -11.26 -24.56
N PRO A 509 -5.03 -10.78 -25.74
CA PRO A 509 -5.26 -9.39 -26.16
C PRO A 509 -6.74 -9.13 -26.51
N ARG A 510 -7.36 -10.02 -27.29
CA ARG A 510 -8.73 -9.87 -27.79
C ARG A 510 -9.76 -10.20 -26.70
N GLN A 511 -10.77 -9.33 -26.55
CA GLN A 511 -11.82 -9.49 -25.54
C GLN A 511 -12.63 -10.78 -25.73
N ASN A 512 -13.06 -11.09 -26.96
CA ASN A 512 -13.85 -12.28 -27.26
C ASN A 512 -13.09 -13.57 -26.92
N ASP A 513 -11.80 -13.63 -27.26
CA ASP A 513 -10.94 -14.77 -26.94
C ASP A 513 -10.72 -14.88 -25.43
N ARG A 514 -10.57 -13.75 -24.73
CA ARG A 514 -10.45 -13.72 -23.28
C ARG A 514 -11.72 -14.22 -22.59
N ILE A 515 -12.90 -13.87 -23.08
CA ILE A 515 -14.18 -14.37 -22.56
C ILE A 515 -14.32 -15.88 -22.83
N ALA A 516 -14.01 -16.32 -24.05
CA ALA A 516 -14.06 -17.74 -24.40
C ALA A 516 -13.08 -18.58 -23.56
N PHE A 517 -11.87 -18.06 -23.31
CA PHE A 517 -10.88 -18.68 -22.44
C PHE A 517 -11.35 -18.67 -20.99
N LEU A 518 -11.89 -17.56 -20.49
CA LEU A 518 -12.46 -17.47 -19.14
C LEU A 518 -13.54 -18.55 -18.91
N ASN A 519 -14.49 -18.70 -19.84
CA ASN A 519 -15.53 -19.73 -19.77
C ASN A 519 -14.95 -21.15 -19.82
N SER A 520 -13.91 -21.37 -20.65
CA SER A 520 -13.22 -22.67 -20.69
C SER A 520 -12.45 -22.99 -19.41
N LEU A 521 -11.95 -21.96 -18.72
CA LEU A 521 -11.25 -22.10 -17.45
C LEU A 521 -12.18 -22.53 -16.31
N GLN A 522 -13.48 -22.18 -16.38
CA GLN A 522 -14.49 -22.65 -15.42
C GLN A 522 -14.60 -24.19 -15.42
N LEU A 523 -14.51 -24.81 -16.61
CA LEU A 523 -14.53 -26.27 -16.75
C LEU A 523 -13.28 -26.94 -16.19
N LEU A 524 -12.13 -26.25 -16.22
CA LEU A 524 -10.90 -26.71 -15.58
C LEU A 524 -11.03 -26.66 -14.05
N ILE A 525 -11.51 -25.52 -13.53
CA ILE A 525 -11.65 -25.25 -12.09
C ILE A 525 -12.45 -26.33 -11.38
N VAL A 526 -13.58 -26.77 -11.93
CA VAL A 526 -14.45 -27.77 -11.26
C VAL A 526 -13.80 -29.15 -11.16
N LYS A 527 -12.77 -29.41 -11.96
CA LYS A 527 -12.02 -30.66 -11.92
C LYS A 527 -10.74 -30.56 -11.09
N MET A 528 -10.46 -29.41 -10.48
CA MET A 528 -9.32 -29.23 -9.60
C MET A 528 -9.57 -29.83 -8.21
N LYS A 529 -8.53 -30.44 -7.63
CA LYS A 529 -8.61 -31.04 -6.28
C LYS A 529 -8.57 -30.00 -5.16
N ASN A 530 -7.86 -28.88 -5.36
CA ASN A 530 -7.68 -27.85 -4.35
C ASN A 530 -8.05 -26.45 -4.88
N PRO A 531 -9.34 -26.06 -4.83
CA PRO A 531 -9.79 -24.75 -5.29
C PRO A 531 -9.30 -23.60 -4.40
N GLN A 532 -8.95 -23.85 -3.13
CA GLN A 532 -8.51 -22.82 -2.19
C GLN A 532 -7.22 -22.14 -2.68
N THR A 533 -6.24 -22.90 -3.15
CA THR A 533 -4.97 -22.37 -3.70
C THR A 533 -5.20 -21.47 -4.92
N ALA A 534 -6.23 -21.78 -5.72
CA ALA A 534 -6.60 -20.94 -6.86
C ALA A 534 -7.21 -19.61 -6.40
N ILE A 535 -8.09 -19.61 -5.39
CA ILE A 535 -8.66 -18.37 -4.86
C ILE A 535 -7.57 -17.51 -4.20
N ASP A 536 -6.67 -18.15 -3.45
CA ASP A 536 -5.55 -17.47 -2.79
C ASP A 536 -4.66 -16.73 -3.81
N LEU A 537 -4.36 -17.40 -4.94
CA LEU A 537 -3.63 -16.81 -6.06
C LEU A 537 -4.37 -15.60 -6.64
N LEU A 538 -5.68 -15.72 -6.92
CA LEU A 538 -6.48 -14.65 -7.49
C LEU A 538 -6.54 -13.44 -6.56
N LEU A 539 -6.75 -13.67 -5.27
CA LEU A 539 -6.79 -12.61 -4.27
C LEU A 539 -5.43 -11.92 -4.11
N THR A 540 -4.32 -12.68 -4.07
CA THR A 540 -2.97 -12.10 -4.07
C THR A 540 -2.71 -11.26 -5.32
N ASP A 541 -3.17 -11.70 -6.49
CA ASP A 541 -2.99 -10.98 -7.75
C ASP A 541 -3.77 -9.65 -7.77
N ILE A 542 -5.04 -9.66 -7.36
CA ILE A 542 -5.88 -8.45 -7.20
C ILE A 542 -5.20 -7.44 -6.26
N MET A 543 -4.60 -7.95 -5.19
CA MET A 543 -4.03 -7.19 -4.08
C MET A 543 -2.57 -6.77 -4.30
N ASN A 544 -1.95 -7.23 -5.40
CA ASN A 544 -0.53 -6.98 -5.67
C ASN A 544 -0.23 -5.47 -5.76
N ASP A 545 -1.06 -4.73 -6.50
CA ASP A 545 -1.07 -3.27 -6.53
C ASP A 545 -2.47 -2.73 -6.17
N PRO A 546 -2.75 -2.49 -4.88
CA PRO A 546 -4.09 -2.12 -4.44
C PRO A 546 -4.51 -0.72 -4.93
N GLY A 547 -3.57 0.16 -5.28
CA GLY A 547 -3.89 1.48 -5.81
C GLY A 547 -4.34 1.47 -7.28
N ARG A 548 -4.15 0.35 -7.97
CA ARG A 548 -4.41 0.20 -9.41
C ARG A 548 -5.58 -0.73 -9.67
N VAL A 549 -6.39 -0.42 -10.68
CA VAL A 549 -7.48 -1.27 -11.17
C VAL A 549 -7.06 -1.87 -12.52
N ASP A 550 -7.11 -3.19 -12.64
CA ASP A 550 -6.77 -3.91 -13.86
C ASP A 550 -7.98 -4.65 -14.44
N LEU A 551 -8.01 -4.83 -15.76
CA LEU A 551 -9.09 -5.58 -16.45
C LEU A 551 -9.26 -7.00 -15.93
N SER A 552 -8.19 -7.59 -15.39
CA SER A 552 -8.22 -8.94 -14.80
C SER A 552 -8.95 -9.01 -13.47
N ASP A 553 -9.12 -7.91 -12.74
CA ASP A 553 -9.70 -7.93 -11.39
C ASP A 553 -11.13 -8.48 -11.40
N ARG A 554 -11.93 -8.11 -12.40
CA ARG A 554 -13.32 -8.59 -12.54
C ARG A 554 -13.35 -10.10 -12.77
N ASN A 555 -12.48 -10.57 -13.66
CA ASN A 555 -12.36 -11.98 -13.97
C ASN A 555 -11.87 -12.78 -12.75
N ALA A 556 -10.95 -12.21 -11.97
CA ALA A 556 -10.43 -12.82 -10.77
C ALA A 556 -11.53 -12.98 -9.71
N LEU A 557 -12.31 -11.92 -9.45
CA LEU A 557 -13.43 -11.98 -8.51
C LEU A 557 -14.53 -12.93 -8.98
N MET A 558 -14.87 -12.93 -10.27
CA MET A 558 -15.85 -13.86 -10.85
C MET A 558 -15.41 -15.32 -10.71
N LEU A 559 -14.15 -15.65 -11.02
CA LEU A 559 -13.63 -17.00 -10.82
C LEU A 559 -13.53 -17.35 -9.32
N GLY A 560 -13.19 -16.40 -8.47
CA GLY A 560 -13.19 -16.55 -7.01
C GLY A 560 -14.57 -16.91 -6.48
N ASN A 561 -15.62 -16.23 -6.96
CA ASN A 561 -17.02 -16.51 -6.63
C ASN A 561 -17.42 -17.95 -7.01
N LEU A 562 -16.96 -18.45 -8.16
CA LEU A 562 -17.19 -19.83 -8.60
C LEU A 562 -16.42 -20.85 -7.76
N LEU A 563 -15.15 -20.57 -7.45
CA LEU A 563 -14.26 -21.43 -6.69
C LEU A 563 -14.67 -21.59 -5.22
N LEU A 564 -15.33 -20.58 -4.65
CA LEU A 564 -15.89 -20.64 -3.30
C LEU A 564 -17.07 -21.61 -3.18
N ARG A 565 -17.64 -22.07 -4.30
CA ARG A 565 -18.84 -22.91 -4.31
C ARG A 565 -18.47 -24.38 -4.56
N THR A 566 -19.12 -25.28 -3.81
CA THR A 566 -19.00 -26.72 -4.01
C THR A 566 -19.91 -27.24 -5.12
N TYR A 567 -20.90 -26.44 -5.55
CA TYR A 567 -21.78 -26.75 -6.67
C TYR A 567 -22.13 -25.50 -7.47
N ASN A 568 -21.89 -25.55 -8.79
CA ASN A 568 -22.15 -24.48 -9.74
C ASN A 568 -23.11 -25.00 -10.83
N LYS A 569 -24.36 -24.52 -10.84
CA LYS A 569 -25.34 -24.83 -11.91
C LYS A 569 -24.95 -24.18 -13.24
N GLU A 570 -24.18 -23.11 -13.13
CA GLU A 570 -23.77 -22.20 -14.19
C GLU A 570 -22.56 -22.73 -14.98
N ILE A 571 -21.96 -23.86 -14.56
CA ILE A 571 -20.70 -24.36 -15.11
C ILE A 571 -20.72 -24.63 -16.64
N ASN A 572 -21.89 -24.95 -17.18
CA ASN A 572 -22.08 -25.23 -18.61
C ASN A 572 -22.67 -24.03 -19.36
N VAL A 573 -22.80 -22.88 -18.69
CA VAL A 573 -23.36 -21.66 -19.25
C VAL A 573 -22.24 -20.64 -19.34
N ASP A 574 -22.13 -20.00 -20.51
CA ASP A 574 -21.18 -18.91 -20.67
C ASP A 574 -21.64 -17.73 -19.81
N ILE A 575 -20.83 -17.38 -18.82
CA ILE A 575 -21.11 -16.27 -17.92
C ILE A 575 -19.94 -15.29 -17.92
N GLU A 576 -20.27 -14.02 -18.07
CA GLU A 576 -19.33 -12.91 -17.90
C GLU A 576 -19.48 -12.22 -16.54
N VAL A 577 -20.54 -12.57 -15.81
CA VAL A 577 -20.96 -11.99 -14.54
C VAL A 577 -21.56 -13.12 -13.69
N THR A 578 -21.22 -13.17 -12.41
CA THR A 578 -21.75 -14.18 -11.48
C THR A 578 -23.24 -13.92 -11.25
N PRO A 579 -24.16 -14.91 -11.37
CA PRO A 579 -25.59 -14.67 -11.13
C PRO A 579 -25.90 -14.23 -9.69
N GLU A 580 -26.93 -13.39 -9.51
CA GLU A 580 -27.29 -12.84 -8.19
C GLU A 580 -27.88 -13.91 -7.24
N GLU A 581 -28.39 -15.00 -7.82
CA GLU A 581 -28.98 -16.14 -7.11
C GLU A 581 -27.95 -16.84 -6.23
N VAL A 582 -26.66 -16.68 -6.52
CA VAL A 582 -25.56 -17.22 -5.72
C VAL A 582 -25.63 -16.76 -4.26
N LEU A 583 -26.12 -15.54 -4.00
CA LEU A 583 -26.28 -15.02 -2.64
C LEU A 583 -27.35 -15.76 -1.82
N LEU A 584 -28.29 -16.48 -2.47
CA LEU A 584 -29.35 -17.24 -1.80
C LEU A 584 -28.88 -18.63 -1.35
N VAL A 585 -27.72 -19.07 -1.82
CA VAL A 585 -27.23 -20.42 -1.57
C VAL A 585 -26.67 -20.50 -0.15
N LYS A 586 -27.41 -21.17 0.74
CA LYS A 586 -26.95 -21.48 2.12
C LYS A 586 -26.14 -22.78 2.19
N ASN A 587 -26.50 -23.77 1.36
CA ASN A 587 -25.83 -25.05 1.22
C ASN A 587 -25.14 -25.11 -0.13
N GLY A 588 -23.82 -25.34 -0.18
CA GLY A 588 -23.05 -25.32 -1.44
C GLY A 588 -21.87 -24.35 -1.46
N LEU A 589 -21.52 -23.76 -0.31
CA LEU A 589 -20.30 -22.96 -0.13
C LEU A 589 -19.21 -23.84 0.50
N ASN A 590 -17.98 -23.75 -0.01
CA ASN A 590 -16.80 -24.31 0.63
C ASN A 590 -16.43 -23.43 1.84
N LYS A 591 -16.87 -23.86 3.04
CA LYS A 591 -16.71 -23.08 4.27
C LYS A 591 -15.24 -22.88 4.66
N ASP A 592 -14.40 -23.87 4.42
CA ASP A 592 -12.98 -23.79 4.77
C ASP A 592 -12.26 -22.78 3.88
N ALA A 593 -12.53 -22.82 2.57
CA ALA A 593 -12.00 -21.83 1.63
C ALA A 593 -12.53 -20.42 1.93
N ALA A 594 -13.83 -20.27 2.21
CA ALA A 594 -14.43 -18.98 2.55
C ALA A 594 -13.80 -18.38 3.82
N LYS A 595 -13.61 -19.19 4.86
CA LYS A 595 -12.96 -18.76 6.10
C LYS A 595 -11.49 -18.38 5.87
N ALA A 596 -10.73 -19.18 5.15
CA ALA A 596 -9.33 -18.88 4.84
C ALA A 596 -9.19 -17.54 4.09
N MET A 597 -10.11 -17.25 3.17
CA MET A 597 -10.11 -15.97 2.45
C MET A 597 -10.55 -14.80 3.34
N ALA A 598 -11.53 -15.00 4.23
CA ALA A 598 -11.91 -13.99 5.22
C ALA A 598 -10.75 -13.63 6.14
N ASP A 599 -10.04 -14.64 6.67
CA ASP A 599 -8.86 -14.45 7.54
C ASP A 599 -7.74 -13.68 6.79
N LYS A 600 -7.53 -13.97 5.50
CA LYS A 600 -6.55 -13.25 4.68
C LYS A 600 -6.95 -11.79 4.41
N ILE A 601 -8.21 -11.54 4.09
CA ILE A 601 -8.73 -10.17 3.87
C ILE A 601 -8.61 -9.36 5.16
N ASP A 602 -8.96 -9.95 6.30
CA ASP A 602 -8.87 -9.27 7.60
C ASP A 602 -7.40 -9.04 8.02
N LEU A 603 -6.46 -9.92 7.65
CA LEU A 603 -5.03 -9.73 7.86
C LEU A 603 -4.44 -8.61 6.97
N GLU A 604 -4.87 -8.53 5.70
CA GLU A 604 -4.40 -7.54 4.72
C GLU A 604 -5.39 -6.36 4.55
N GLN A 605 -6.12 -6.01 5.61
CA GLN A 605 -7.25 -5.07 5.58
C GLN A 605 -6.96 -3.77 4.82
N ASP A 606 -5.83 -3.10 5.09
CA ASP A 606 -5.53 -1.80 4.47
C ASP A 606 -5.37 -1.89 2.96
N ARG A 607 -4.62 -2.89 2.48
CA ARG A 607 -4.44 -3.10 1.05
C ARG A 607 -5.77 -3.42 0.39
N PHE A 608 -6.64 -4.17 1.09
CA PHE A 608 -7.93 -4.56 0.55
C PHE A 608 -8.89 -3.37 0.48
N LEU A 609 -8.90 -2.54 1.53
CA LEU A 609 -9.65 -1.29 1.55
C LEU A 609 -9.10 -0.29 0.53
N GLU A 610 -7.79 -0.20 0.32
CA GLU A 610 -7.17 0.60 -0.74
C GLU A 610 -7.64 0.12 -2.12
N LYS A 611 -7.65 -1.19 -2.39
CA LYS A 611 -8.18 -1.76 -3.63
C LYS A 611 -9.66 -1.46 -3.85
N THR A 612 -10.47 -1.65 -2.81
CA THR A 612 -11.90 -1.34 -2.85
C THR A 612 -12.13 0.14 -3.17
N ARG A 613 -11.35 1.04 -2.56
CA ARG A 613 -11.41 2.48 -2.83
C ARG A 613 -10.95 2.80 -4.26
N ALA A 614 -9.86 2.21 -4.73
CA ALA A 614 -9.36 2.42 -6.10
C ALA A 614 -10.43 2.05 -7.15
N ILE A 615 -11.10 0.91 -6.96
CA ILE A 615 -12.23 0.47 -7.81
C ILE A 615 -13.35 1.52 -7.80
N HIS A 616 -13.78 1.94 -6.61
CA HIS A 616 -14.87 2.91 -6.46
C HIS A 616 -14.53 4.30 -7.03
N THR A 617 -13.33 4.81 -6.75
CA THR A 617 -12.85 6.09 -7.29
C THR A 617 -12.82 6.05 -8.81
N ARG A 618 -12.33 4.95 -9.40
CA ARG A 618 -12.31 4.82 -10.85
C ARG A 618 -13.72 4.77 -11.44
N LEU A 619 -14.67 4.12 -10.75
CA LEU A 619 -16.08 4.13 -11.14
C LEU A 619 -16.64 5.55 -11.14
N MET A 620 -16.40 6.33 -10.09
CA MET A 620 -16.85 7.73 -10.00
C MET A 620 -16.30 8.59 -11.14
N GLU A 621 -15.00 8.46 -11.44
CA GLU A 621 -14.37 9.15 -12.56
C GLU A 621 -14.99 8.75 -13.91
N ALA A 622 -15.24 7.45 -14.12
CA ALA A 622 -15.83 6.95 -15.36
C ALA A 622 -17.28 7.43 -15.56
N VAL A 623 -18.07 7.51 -14.47
CA VAL A 623 -19.43 8.08 -14.51
C VAL A 623 -19.39 9.58 -14.82
N ALA A 624 -18.37 10.31 -14.36
CA ALA A 624 -18.22 11.74 -14.61
C ALA A 624 -17.75 12.07 -16.04
N LEU A 625 -16.77 11.32 -16.58
CA LEU A 625 -16.02 11.71 -17.80
C LEU A 625 -16.65 11.27 -19.14
N GLN A 626 -17.68 10.42 -19.14
CA GLN A 626 -18.41 9.98 -20.35
C GLN A 626 -17.56 9.41 -21.50
N ASP A 627 -16.45 8.74 -21.18
CA ASP A 627 -15.61 8.10 -22.20
C ASP A 627 -16.06 6.67 -22.50
N SER A 628 -17.03 6.52 -23.43
CA SER A 628 -17.51 5.21 -23.88
C SER A 628 -16.50 4.44 -24.73
N GLU A 629 -15.41 5.08 -25.18
CA GLU A 629 -14.32 4.42 -25.90
C GLU A 629 -13.29 3.82 -24.95
N ASN A 630 -13.38 4.13 -23.65
CA ASN A 630 -12.53 3.52 -22.63
C ASN A 630 -12.93 2.05 -22.38
N ILE A 631 -11.94 1.16 -22.40
CA ILE A 631 -12.13 -0.27 -22.12
C ILE A 631 -12.65 -0.49 -20.68
N MET A 632 -12.33 0.41 -19.74
CA MET A 632 -12.87 0.43 -18.38
C MET A 632 -13.92 1.52 -18.22
N ASP A 633 -15.02 1.40 -18.98
CA ASP A 633 -16.18 2.28 -18.85
C ASP A 633 -16.91 2.09 -17.50
N ALA A 634 -17.88 2.97 -17.22
CA ALA A 634 -18.67 2.91 -15.98
C ALA A 634 -19.40 1.57 -15.82
N ARG A 635 -19.82 0.94 -16.92
CA ARG A 635 -20.52 -0.36 -16.89
C ARG A 635 -19.58 -1.49 -16.45
N PHE A 636 -18.37 -1.53 -16.99
CA PHE A 636 -17.34 -2.49 -16.59
C PHE A 636 -17.00 -2.34 -15.10
N LEU A 637 -16.80 -1.11 -14.63
CA LEU A 637 -16.43 -0.82 -13.25
C LEU A 637 -17.58 -1.14 -12.26
N LEU A 638 -18.84 -0.91 -12.65
CA LEU A 638 -20.01 -1.38 -11.89
C LEU A 638 -20.04 -2.89 -11.76
N TYR A 639 -19.70 -3.63 -12.82
CA TYR A 639 -19.62 -5.09 -12.75
C TYR A 639 -18.44 -5.57 -11.90
N LEU A 640 -17.30 -4.88 -11.96
CA LEU A 640 -16.16 -5.19 -11.11
C LEU A 640 -16.51 -5.03 -9.62
N GLU A 641 -17.05 -3.88 -9.22
CA GLU A 641 -17.44 -3.62 -7.83
C GLU A 641 -18.58 -4.57 -7.40
N ARG A 642 -19.46 -4.96 -8.33
CA ARG A 642 -20.50 -5.96 -8.06
C ARG A 642 -19.91 -7.34 -7.75
N GLU A 643 -18.96 -7.82 -8.54
CA GLU A 643 -18.28 -9.10 -8.29
C GLU A 643 -17.54 -9.09 -6.94
N LEU A 644 -16.98 -7.94 -6.57
CA LEU A 644 -16.37 -7.71 -5.25
C LEU A 644 -17.38 -7.88 -4.12
N PHE A 645 -18.56 -7.25 -4.23
CA PHE A 645 -19.60 -7.39 -3.20
C PHE A 645 -20.12 -8.82 -3.07
N ILE A 646 -20.28 -9.54 -4.18
CA ILE A 646 -20.64 -10.96 -4.13
C ILE A 646 -19.55 -11.75 -3.43
N PHE A 647 -18.28 -11.53 -3.79
CA PHE A 647 -17.16 -12.23 -3.17
C PHE A 647 -17.12 -12.04 -1.66
N LEU A 648 -17.21 -10.78 -1.21
CA LEU A 648 -17.26 -10.43 0.20
C LEU A 648 -18.43 -11.09 0.93
N SER A 649 -19.60 -11.13 0.29
CA SER A 649 -20.79 -11.79 0.85
C SER A 649 -20.61 -13.30 1.03
N LEU A 650 -19.82 -13.94 0.16
CA LEU A 650 -19.53 -15.37 0.22
C LEU A 650 -18.40 -15.70 1.21
N THR A 651 -17.35 -14.88 1.29
CA THR A 651 -16.23 -15.10 2.22
C THR A 651 -16.61 -14.76 3.67
N GLY A 652 -17.30 -13.64 3.89
CA GLY A 652 -17.51 -13.09 5.22
C GLY A 652 -16.26 -12.42 5.80
N GLY A 653 -16.25 -12.20 7.11
CA GLY A 653 -15.18 -11.50 7.84
C GLY A 653 -15.57 -10.09 8.27
N LYS A 654 -14.73 -9.46 9.12
CA LYS A 654 -15.02 -8.12 9.66
C LYS A 654 -14.90 -7.05 8.58
N THR A 655 -13.85 -7.13 7.77
CA THR A 655 -13.58 -6.21 6.67
C THR A 655 -14.66 -6.30 5.59
N ALA A 656 -15.08 -7.52 5.24
CA ALA A 656 -16.16 -7.75 4.27
C ALA A 656 -17.47 -7.08 4.69
N ARG A 657 -17.86 -7.24 5.95
CA ARG A 657 -19.05 -6.60 6.50
C ARG A 657 -18.93 -5.07 6.51
N SER A 658 -17.79 -4.53 6.92
CA SER A 658 -17.53 -3.08 6.92
C SER A 658 -17.66 -2.49 5.52
N VAL A 659 -17.09 -3.12 4.49
CA VAL A 659 -17.21 -2.68 3.10
C VAL A 659 -18.68 -2.70 2.63
N LEU A 660 -19.43 -3.77 2.92
CA LEU A 660 -20.84 -3.86 2.53
C LEU A 660 -21.73 -2.87 3.27
N GLN A 661 -21.50 -2.62 4.56
CA GLN A 661 -22.18 -1.55 5.31
C GLN A 661 -21.94 -0.19 4.66
N SER A 662 -20.68 0.11 4.34
CA SER A 662 -20.27 1.35 3.68
C SER A 662 -20.95 1.51 2.31
N ALA A 663 -21.02 0.43 1.53
CA ALA A 663 -21.71 0.39 0.26
C ALA A 663 -23.23 0.64 0.41
N VAL A 664 -23.92 -0.03 1.34
CA VAL A 664 -25.36 0.18 1.56
C VAL A 664 -25.63 1.61 2.04
N LYS A 665 -24.82 2.16 2.95
CA LYS A 665 -24.96 3.56 3.40
C LYS A 665 -24.79 4.55 2.24
N ARG A 666 -23.75 4.36 1.42
CA ARG A 666 -23.45 5.25 0.29
C ARG A 666 -24.50 5.17 -0.80
N TYR A 667 -24.71 3.99 -1.36
CA TYR A 667 -25.67 3.81 -2.46
C TYR A 667 -27.12 3.97 -1.97
N GLY A 668 -27.41 3.70 -0.69
CA GLY A 668 -28.73 3.92 -0.11
C GLY A 668 -29.05 5.37 0.26
N ASN A 669 -28.10 6.28 0.09
CA ASN A 669 -28.32 7.71 0.25
C ASN A 669 -28.53 8.37 -1.12
N PRO A 670 -29.73 8.86 -1.45
CA PRO A 670 -30.00 9.55 -2.70
C PRO A 670 -29.23 10.87 -2.84
N GLU A 671 -28.66 11.40 -1.75
CA GLU A 671 -27.80 12.60 -1.73
C GLU A 671 -26.31 12.31 -2.03
N SER A 672 -25.93 11.04 -2.22
CA SER A 672 -24.55 10.67 -2.55
C SER A 672 -24.10 11.25 -3.90
N GLU A 673 -22.84 11.66 -3.99
CA GLU A 673 -22.25 12.31 -5.17
C GLU A 673 -22.49 11.52 -6.48
N ILE A 674 -22.42 10.19 -6.40
CA ILE A 674 -22.65 9.29 -7.54
C ILE A 674 -24.01 9.50 -8.21
N TYR A 675 -24.98 10.07 -7.49
CA TYR A 675 -26.32 10.37 -8.01
C TYR A 675 -26.42 11.69 -8.79
N PHE A 676 -25.50 12.64 -8.57
CA PHE A 676 -25.56 14.01 -9.12
C PHE A 676 -24.44 14.36 -10.10
N LEU A 677 -23.56 13.42 -10.42
CA LEU A 677 -22.58 13.61 -11.49
C LEU A 677 -23.32 13.96 -12.80
N GLN A 678 -22.80 14.95 -13.56
CA GLN A 678 -23.49 15.72 -14.62
C GLN A 678 -24.23 14.91 -15.71
N ASN A 679 -24.05 13.58 -15.77
CA ASN A 679 -24.53 12.68 -16.81
C ASN A 679 -25.44 11.53 -16.29
N ASN A 680 -25.97 11.61 -15.07
CA ASN A 680 -26.53 10.44 -14.39
C ASN A 680 -27.96 10.00 -14.76
N ASN A 681 -28.64 10.74 -15.65
CA ASN A 681 -30.04 10.47 -15.99
C ASN A 681 -30.29 9.08 -16.62
N GLY A 682 -29.24 8.35 -17.03
CA GLY A 682 -29.33 6.99 -17.58
C GLY A 682 -28.83 5.83 -16.69
N HIS A 683 -28.23 6.10 -15.51
CA HIS A 683 -27.57 5.04 -14.71
C HIS A 683 -28.25 4.69 -13.38
N ILE A 684 -29.27 5.45 -12.96
CA ILE A 684 -29.97 5.24 -11.68
C ILE A 684 -30.48 3.80 -11.54
N GLY A 685 -31.09 3.24 -12.60
CA GLY A 685 -31.55 1.85 -12.59
C GLY A 685 -30.43 0.81 -12.45
N ALA A 686 -29.20 1.11 -12.87
CA ALA A 686 -28.04 0.25 -12.66
C ALA A 686 -27.49 0.40 -11.22
N LEU A 687 -27.46 1.62 -10.69
CA LEU A 687 -27.06 1.91 -9.31
C LEU A 687 -28.00 1.28 -8.28
N ILE A 688 -29.32 1.31 -8.52
CA ILE A 688 -30.31 0.63 -7.65
C ILE A 688 -30.10 -0.90 -7.66
N GLN A 689 -29.79 -1.47 -8.83
CA GLN A 689 -29.48 -2.89 -8.93
C GLN A 689 -28.17 -3.21 -8.20
N HIS A 690 -27.17 -2.35 -8.30
CA HIS A 690 -25.91 -2.47 -7.58
C HIS A 690 -26.11 -2.41 -6.06
N LEU A 691 -26.92 -1.46 -5.57
CA LEU A 691 -27.35 -1.39 -4.16
C LEU A 691 -28.08 -2.66 -3.70
N THR A 692 -28.90 -3.27 -4.57
CA THR A 692 -29.59 -4.53 -4.25
C THR A 692 -28.59 -5.66 -3.92
N ILE A 693 -27.45 -5.71 -4.61
CA ILE A 693 -26.38 -6.67 -4.32
C ILE A 693 -25.76 -6.40 -2.95
N ALA A 694 -25.46 -5.14 -2.63
CA ALA A 694 -24.91 -4.76 -1.34
C ALA A 694 -25.89 -5.08 -0.18
N VAL A 695 -27.19 -4.80 -0.36
CA VAL A 695 -28.24 -5.13 0.64
C VAL A 695 -28.32 -6.63 0.87
N ARG A 696 -28.37 -7.44 -0.19
CA ARG A 696 -28.44 -8.90 -0.08
C ARG A 696 -27.14 -9.51 0.47
N GLY A 697 -26.00 -8.87 0.22
CA GLY A 697 -24.73 -9.22 0.82
C GLY A 697 -24.70 -8.95 2.33
N LEU A 698 -25.14 -7.75 2.73
CA LEU A 698 -25.21 -7.37 4.14
C LEU A 698 -26.27 -8.18 4.89
N GLU A 699 -27.42 -8.52 4.28
CA GLU A 699 -28.39 -9.47 4.84
C GLU A 699 -27.72 -10.78 5.28
N ARG A 700 -26.75 -11.27 4.51
CA ARG A 700 -26.08 -12.54 4.75
C ARG A 700 -25.05 -12.48 5.88
N LEU A 701 -24.37 -11.36 6.05
CA LEU A 701 -23.26 -11.19 6.99
C LEU A 701 -23.59 -10.34 8.22
N GLY A 702 -24.71 -9.63 8.18
CA GLY A 702 -25.07 -8.61 9.14
C GLY A 702 -25.33 -9.17 10.53
N ASN A 703 -25.23 -8.30 11.52
CA ASN A 703 -25.61 -8.60 12.90
C ASN A 703 -26.70 -7.65 13.39
N HIS A 704 -27.14 -7.83 14.63
CA HIS A 704 -28.20 -7.05 15.30
C HIS A 704 -28.05 -5.51 15.25
N GLN A 705 -26.90 -4.95 14.87
CA GLN A 705 -26.66 -3.51 14.72
C GLN A 705 -26.96 -2.98 13.30
N ASP A 706 -27.05 -3.86 12.30
CA ASP A 706 -27.25 -3.49 10.90
C ASP A 706 -28.70 -3.18 10.46
N PRO A 707 -29.77 -3.67 11.15
CA PRO A 707 -31.14 -3.37 10.76
C PRO A 707 -31.43 -1.88 10.56
N ALA A 708 -30.82 -1.01 11.38
CA ALA A 708 -30.99 0.44 11.30
C ALA A 708 -30.58 1.02 9.92
N ILE A 709 -29.57 0.45 9.26
CA ILE A 709 -29.12 0.90 7.93
C ILE A 709 -30.22 0.65 6.88
N PHE A 710 -30.93 -0.46 6.96
CA PHE A 710 -32.01 -0.78 6.04
C PHE A 710 -33.24 0.09 6.27
N ASP A 711 -33.51 0.50 7.51
CA ASP A 711 -34.61 1.43 7.81
C ASP A 711 -34.34 2.83 7.25
N THR A 712 -33.09 3.31 7.32
CA THR A 712 -32.68 4.55 6.62
C THR A 712 -32.90 4.45 5.11
N LEU A 713 -32.56 3.31 4.50
CA LEU A 713 -32.80 3.09 3.07
C LEU A 713 -34.31 3.16 2.72
N LYS A 714 -35.19 2.61 3.57
CA LYS A 714 -36.65 2.70 3.36
C LYS A 714 -37.15 4.14 3.47
N GLN A 715 -36.63 4.92 4.41
CA GLN A 715 -36.99 6.34 4.53
C GLN A 715 -36.65 7.14 3.26
N ASN A 716 -35.63 6.70 2.51
CA ASN A 716 -35.22 7.30 1.24
C ASN A 716 -36.03 6.82 0.01
N GLU A 717 -36.97 5.89 0.14
CA GLU A 717 -37.73 5.33 -0.98
C GLU A 717 -38.39 6.40 -1.85
N LYS A 718 -39.10 7.36 -1.23
CA LYS A 718 -39.78 8.45 -1.96
C LYS A 718 -38.82 9.32 -2.75
N ARG A 719 -37.61 9.55 -2.23
CA ARG A 719 -36.57 10.33 -2.90
C ARG A 719 -36.04 9.56 -4.11
N PHE A 720 -35.74 8.27 -3.98
CA PHE A 720 -35.36 7.43 -5.13
C PHE A 720 -36.46 7.33 -6.19
N LEU A 721 -37.73 7.25 -5.78
CA LEU A 721 -38.86 7.25 -6.72
C LEU A 721 -38.89 8.53 -7.58
N SER A 722 -38.59 9.69 -6.98
CA SER A 722 -38.54 10.96 -7.72
C SER A 722 -37.38 11.05 -8.74
N MET A 723 -36.36 10.22 -8.57
CA MET A 723 -35.21 10.13 -9.47
C MET A 723 -35.44 9.11 -10.60
N CYS A 724 -36.37 8.16 -10.43
CA CYS A 724 -36.69 7.17 -11.46
C CYS A 724 -37.58 7.79 -12.56
N SER A 725 -37.02 7.99 -13.75
CA SER A 725 -37.73 8.48 -14.93
C SER A 725 -38.48 7.38 -15.71
N GLU A 726 -38.12 6.11 -15.51
CA GLU A 726 -38.63 4.97 -16.29
C GLU A 726 -39.27 3.87 -15.42
N PRO A 727 -40.30 3.14 -15.92
CA PRO A 727 -40.96 2.05 -15.18
C PRO A 727 -39.99 0.94 -14.72
N GLY A 728 -38.93 0.68 -15.50
CA GLY A 728 -37.91 -0.31 -15.15
C GLY A 728 -37.11 0.06 -13.89
N CYS A 729 -36.86 1.35 -13.66
CA CYS A 729 -36.20 1.85 -12.45
C CYS A 729 -37.09 1.66 -11.22
N THR A 730 -38.36 2.02 -11.34
CA THR A 730 -39.37 1.86 -10.28
C THR A 730 -39.52 0.40 -9.84
N ASN A 731 -39.59 -0.54 -10.79
CA ASN A 731 -39.67 -1.96 -10.48
C ASN A 731 -38.43 -2.48 -9.74
N LYS A 732 -37.24 -2.00 -10.10
CA LYS A 732 -35.99 -2.35 -9.39
C LYS A 732 -35.99 -1.79 -7.97
N LEU A 733 -36.48 -0.57 -7.77
CA LEU A 733 -36.59 0.05 -6.45
C LEU A 733 -37.57 -0.72 -5.55
N GLN A 734 -38.75 -1.09 -6.05
CA GLN A 734 -39.70 -1.90 -5.28
C GLN A 734 -39.09 -3.25 -4.84
N ARG A 735 -38.33 -3.91 -5.73
CA ARG A 735 -37.61 -5.13 -5.38
C ARG A 735 -36.55 -4.88 -4.32
N LEU A 736 -35.81 -3.79 -4.41
CA LEU A 736 -34.82 -3.39 -3.40
C LEU A 736 -35.47 -3.22 -2.02
N ILE A 737 -36.58 -2.47 -1.92
CA ILE A 737 -37.29 -2.27 -0.65
C ILE A 737 -37.78 -3.59 -0.06
N HIS A 738 -38.32 -4.49 -0.89
CA HIS A 738 -38.70 -5.83 -0.46
C HIS A 738 -37.52 -6.63 0.11
N TRP A 739 -36.34 -6.56 -0.52
CA TRP A 739 -35.13 -7.21 0.01
C TRP A 739 -34.65 -6.58 1.32
N SER A 740 -34.74 -5.27 1.47
CA SER A 740 -34.42 -4.57 2.72
C SER A 740 -35.33 -5.01 3.86
N ASP A 741 -36.64 -5.16 3.63
CA ASP A 741 -37.58 -5.70 4.62
C ASP A 741 -37.24 -7.13 5.02
N LYS A 742 -36.87 -7.96 4.04
CA LYS A 742 -36.45 -9.33 4.30
C LYS A 742 -35.13 -9.39 5.07
N ALA A 743 -34.19 -8.50 4.79
CA ALA A 743 -32.91 -8.41 5.48
C ALA A 743 -33.09 -8.10 6.97
N VAL A 744 -33.93 -7.11 7.30
CA VAL A 744 -34.28 -6.78 8.70
C VAL A 744 -34.86 -8.00 9.43
N LYS A 745 -35.73 -8.78 8.77
CA LYS A 745 -36.33 -9.98 9.36
C LYS A 745 -35.37 -11.16 9.54
N ASN A 746 -34.33 -11.25 8.74
CA ASN A 746 -33.39 -12.37 8.77
C ASN A 746 -32.19 -12.14 9.71
N ILE A 747 -31.89 -10.88 10.02
CA ILE A 747 -30.82 -10.48 10.95
C ILE A 747 -31.31 -10.41 12.40
N ASN A 748 -32.58 -10.04 12.60
CA ASN A 748 -33.29 -10.16 13.89
C ASN A 748 -33.61 -11.63 14.20
#